data_AF-A0A9E3XFW7-F1
#
_entry.id   AF-A0A9E3XFW7-F1
#
_cell.length_a   1.000
_cell.length_b   1.000
_cell.length_c   1.000
_cell.angle_alpha   90.00
_cell.angle_beta   90.00
_cell.angle_gamma   90.00
#
_symmetry.space_group_name_H-M   'P 1'
#
loop_
_entity.id
_entity.type
_entity.pdbx_description
1 polymer ?
#
loop_
_entity_poly.entity_id
_entity_poly.type
_entity_poly.pdbx_seq_one_letter_code
_entity_poly.pdbx_strand_id
1 'polypeptide(L)'
;MKLFLYILSVLLAIPAAAIYAQPLAGTFTIGSGGDYANFSAAAADLNSLGVSGPVVFEVLSGIYDDQLNLGAISGASATNPITFRAQSGNAADVTLQSNSIPLGNFVVRFNGADFVRLEDLTLNNGAATQTVVEILTGSGDNAIRRCVIAGSATGIRARGQGILNLAIENNTIESGEGIRLEGQFSSNDLRQPQISGNLLLSGNASNGIVLTRVDGARVAGNRVETRSRSIWLTQCSSNTRRTLIINNFAAVNALQAIALDLFNQNSGIDVFNNSLSAFGIRTLTSYGLQVRASSSDIRLFNNSITNFGQSAALKVDDPASISASDFNNIYSDWVAIALWNGTQADLASLQAATGFDANSVSVYPNYVSDSDLHTPSPYLDGAGTPLAEVTDDIDGEPRDGSFPDIGADEFTADPAATPLSGSLTVGSGGNYLTINEAVADLALRGINGPLTVNLLPGIYNETVEIPSITGSDALNRITIRSQSGDTADVRITFNSSENRNATILLNSADFITIEHLTLENTSPGAVVGAVVKFLDQAREVIVQNCRMINPNGAYTIWSDEQHPDEVIIRNNDIFANFTGIHLQGLVFGPYIRTPEMSGNTIISTGEGIRIQHTDGFHALGNQIDTRSAGIYLLFNSGNARRSRIANNFIRVSGVINRGIWVSQNNADLDILYNSINCTDPNNTDNGALRVDVTNNSGIRVLNNSLVNTGRARAYVVNDPAAVIESDFNNIWAAGPQVAIWNGGQAELSDLQAASGMDLNSISVFPNYLSDTDLHTFSPYLDGAGTPLPEVAEDIDGEPRSASAPDIGADEYTSDPAATPLAGSFSIGSGGTYPDFRSAVDDVELRGVNGPVSFEVLDGIYNEQLVIHDIPGADSLNTVTFRAQSGDSSTVTLTFNNVNSATNYLVQFSSADFVRLERLTLEATGVQHGRIIDFLGKAENVEI
;
A
#
# COMPACT_ATOMS: atom_id res chain seq x y z
N MET A 1 88.57 -46.52 -54.95
CA MET A 1 89.39 -46.45 -56.18
C MET A 1 88.61 -45.65 -57.21
N LYS A 2 89.27 -44.67 -57.88
CA LYS A 2 88.93 -43.96 -59.15
C LYS A 2 87.42 -43.75 -59.50
N LEU A 3 86.89 -42.52 -59.59
CA LEU A 3 87.21 -41.39 -60.51
C LEU A 3 86.51 -41.50 -61.89
N PHE A 4 85.53 -40.61 -62.12
CA PHE A 4 85.08 -40.03 -63.41
C PHE A 4 84.44 -41.00 -64.46
N LEU A 5 83.60 -40.60 -65.45
CA LEU A 5 83.05 -39.31 -65.89
C LEU A 5 81.69 -39.54 -66.64
N TYR A 6 80.86 -38.48 -66.74
CA TYR A 6 79.98 -38.01 -67.86
C TYR A 6 79.52 -39.00 -68.99
N ILE A 7 78.37 -38.90 -69.68
CA ILE A 7 77.27 -37.90 -69.91
C ILE A 7 76.10 -38.70 -70.56
N LEU A 8 74.79 -38.38 -70.60
CA LEU A 8 74.00 -37.15 -70.40
C LEU A 8 72.58 -37.52 -69.84
N SER A 9 71.60 -36.62 -70.01
CA SER A 9 70.14 -36.84 -70.08
C SER A 9 69.36 -37.03 -68.76
N VAL A 10 69.18 -35.94 -68.01
CA VAL A 10 67.91 -35.62 -67.32
C VAL A 10 67.69 -34.11 -67.40
N LEU A 11 66.48 -33.71 -67.83
CA LEU A 11 65.99 -32.33 -67.82
C LEU A 11 65.73 -31.88 -66.37
N LEU A 12 66.00 -30.62 -66.01
CA LEU A 12 65.82 -30.12 -64.63
C LEU A 12 64.40 -30.40 -64.10
N ALA A 13 64.32 -31.25 -63.08
CA ALA A 13 63.23 -31.22 -62.11
C ALA A 13 63.78 -30.60 -60.83
N ILE A 14 63.48 -29.32 -60.60
CA ILE A 14 63.63 -28.72 -59.27
C ILE A 14 62.41 -29.19 -58.47
N PRO A 15 62.57 -29.93 -57.36
CA PRO A 15 61.46 -30.09 -56.44
C PRO A 15 61.17 -28.72 -55.83
N ALA A 16 59.99 -28.18 -56.08
CA ALA A 16 59.54 -26.97 -55.41
C ALA A 16 59.62 -27.22 -53.90
N ALA A 17 60.32 -26.33 -53.19
CA ALA A 17 60.35 -26.40 -51.74
C ALA A 17 58.91 -26.31 -51.23
N ALA A 18 58.50 -27.28 -50.42
CA ALA A 18 57.24 -27.16 -49.69
C ALA A 18 57.35 -25.94 -48.77
N ILE A 19 56.63 -24.88 -49.12
CA ILE A 19 56.43 -23.73 -48.23
C ILE A 19 55.55 -24.27 -47.11
N TYR A 20 56.17 -24.67 -46.00
CA TYR A 20 55.45 -24.94 -44.76
C TYR A 20 54.77 -23.64 -44.35
N ALA A 21 53.44 -23.64 -44.30
CA ALA A 21 52.69 -22.52 -43.76
C ALA A 21 53.19 -22.24 -42.33
N GLN A 22 53.53 -20.99 -42.05
CA GLN A 22 54.16 -20.60 -40.79
C GLN A 22 53.07 -20.26 -39.75
N PRO A 23 53.26 -20.60 -38.46
CA PRO A 23 52.38 -20.15 -37.40
C PRO A 23 52.34 -18.61 -37.32
N LEU A 24 51.15 -18.05 -37.10
CA LEU A 24 50.90 -16.61 -37.15
C LEU A 24 51.70 -15.82 -36.10
N ALA A 25 52.15 -14.62 -36.45
CA ALA A 25 52.75 -13.66 -35.55
C ALA A 25 52.63 -12.24 -36.15
N GLY A 26 52.33 -11.25 -35.33
CA GLY A 26 52.17 -9.84 -35.74
C GLY A 26 50.71 -9.41 -35.90
N THR A 27 50.51 -8.29 -36.58
CA THR A 27 49.21 -7.65 -36.76
C THR A 27 48.65 -7.95 -38.14
N PHE A 28 47.37 -8.34 -38.18
CA PHE A 28 46.58 -8.60 -39.38
C PHE A 28 45.28 -7.77 -39.34
N THR A 29 44.65 -7.60 -40.49
CA THR A 29 43.38 -6.88 -40.63
C THR A 29 42.24 -7.81 -41.06
N ILE A 30 41.06 -7.63 -40.46
CA ILE A 30 39.83 -8.33 -40.86
C ILE A 30 38.87 -7.32 -41.49
N GLY A 31 38.44 -7.57 -42.72
CA GLY A 31 37.46 -6.74 -43.43
C GLY A 31 37.71 -6.63 -44.93
N SER A 32 36.87 -5.86 -45.62
CA SER A 32 36.97 -5.65 -47.07
C SER A 32 38.29 -4.98 -47.45
N GLY A 33 39.21 -5.76 -48.04
CA GLY A 33 40.54 -5.30 -48.43
C GLY A 33 41.63 -5.47 -47.37
N GLY A 34 41.32 -6.11 -46.24
CA GLY A 34 42.30 -6.54 -45.25
C GLY A 34 42.97 -7.88 -45.59
N ASP A 35 43.83 -8.35 -44.68
CA ASP A 35 44.54 -9.63 -44.78
C ASP A 35 43.58 -10.82 -44.76
N TYR A 36 42.48 -10.70 -44.02
CA TYR A 36 41.39 -11.66 -43.92
C TYR A 36 40.06 -11.02 -44.31
N ALA A 37 39.27 -11.71 -45.14
CA ALA A 37 37.97 -11.20 -45.57
C ALA A 37 36.92 -11.15 -44.44
N ASN A 38 37.02 -12.05 -43.46
CA ASN A 38 36.06 -12.23 -42.37
C ASN A 38 36.69 -12.98 -41.16
N PHE A 39 35.92 -13.20 -40.10
CA PHE A 39 36.39 -13.84 -38.87
C PHE A 39 36.63 -15.34 -39.04
N SER A 40 35.80 -16.04 -39.81
CA SER A 40 35.95 -17.48 -40.04
C SER A 40 37.21 -17.83 -40.83
N ALA A 41 37.68 -16.97 -41.74
CA ALA A 41 38.96 -17.14 -42.41
C ALA A 41 40.15 -16.99 -41.44
N ALA A 42 40.15 -15.96 -40.59
CA ALA A 42 41.17 -15.77 -39.55
C ALA A 42 41.18 -16.94 -38.54
N ALA A 43 40.01 -17.42 -38.15
CA ALA A 43 39.85 -18.58 -37.28
C ALA A 43 40.39 -19.87 -37.92
N ALA A 44 40.21 -20.08 -39.23
CA ALA A 44 40.71 -21.26 -39.92
C ALA A 44 42.26 -21.33 -39.91
N ASP A 45 42.94 -20.21 -40.11
CA ASP A 45 44.40 -20.14 -40.03
C ASP A 45 44.90 -20.32 -38.59
N LEU A 46 44.30 -19.66 -37.60
CA LEU A 46 44.63 -19.88 -36.18
C LEU A 46 44.52 -21.35 -35.78
N ASN A 47 43.40 -22.00 -36.12
CA ASN A 47 43.13 -23.39 -35.77
C ASN A 47 44.06 -24.40 -36.48
N SER A 48 44.62 -24.05 -37.65
CA SER A 48 45.44 -24.97 -38.45
C SER A 48 46.94 -24.73 -38.37
N LEU A 49 47.36 -23.48 -38.17
CA LEU A 49 48.77 -23.04 -38.14
C LEU A 49 49.27 -22.78 -36.72
N GLY A 50 48.38 -22.39 -35.80
CA GLY A 50 48.77 -21.88 -34.48
C GLY A 50 49.46 -20.52 -34.56
N VAL A 51 50.14 -20.15 -33.47
CA VAL A 51 50.88 -18.89 -33.33
C VAL A 51 52.35 -19.12 -32.93
N SER A 52 53.25 -18.27 -33.42
CA SER A 52 54.68 -18.25 -33.06
C SER A 52 55.10 -17.00 -32.28
N GLY A 53 54.21 -16.02 -32.15
CA GLY A 53 54.35 -14.79 -31.38
C GLY A 53 52.97 -14.21 -31.03
N PRO A 54 52.88 -13.02 -30.42
CA PRO A 54 51.63 -12.28 -30.29
C PRO A 54 50.92 -12.09 -31.64
N VAL A 55 49.60 -12.24 -31.67
CA VAL A 55 48.76 -12.01 -32.85
C VAL A 55 47.67 -10.99 -32.52
N VAL A 56 47.50 -9.98 -33.38
CA VAL A 56 46.44 -8.98 -33.26
C VAL A 56 45.67 -8.88 -34.58
N PHE A 57 44.35 -9.04 -34.51
CA PHE A 57 43.43 -8.80 -35.61
C PHE A 57 42.75 -7.44 -35.40
N GLU A 58 43.14 -6.45 -36.19
CA GLU A 58 42.48 -5.15 -36.28
C GLU A 58 41.27 -5.31 -37.21
N VAL A 59 40.07 -5.33 -36.64
CA VAL A 59 38.83 -5.45 -37.39
C VAL A 59 38.41 -4.08 -37.91
N LEU A 60 38.27 -3.96 -39.23
CA LEU A 60 37.82 -2.73 -39.89
C LEU A 60 36.34 -2.50 -39.60
N SER A 61 35.91 -1.24 -39.51
CA SER A 61 34.52 -0.87 -39.26
C SER A 61 33.54 -1.54 -40.25
N GLY A 62 32.48 -2.15 -39.74
CA GLY A 62 31.53 -2.89 -40.56
C GLY A 62 30.64 -3.86 -39.77
N ILE A 63 29.70 -4.48 -40.49
CA ILE A 63 28.82 -5.54 -39.99
C ILE A 63 29.22 -6.85 -40.67
N TYR A 64 29.47 -7.88 -39.86
CA TYR A 64 29.97 -9.18 -40.27
C TYR A 64 28.94 -10.25 -39.89
N ASP A 65 28.25 -10.85 -40.87
CA ASP A 65 27.39 -12.03 -40.64
C ASP A 65 28.25 -13.30 -40.74
N ASP A 66 28.85 -13.70 -39.62
CA ASP A 66 29.91 -14.71 -39.53
C ASP A 66 29.99 -15.31 -38.10
N GLN A 67 30.82 -16.32 -37.88
CA GLN A 67 31.08 -16.91 -36.56
C GLN A 67 32.59 -17.00 -36.28
N LEU A 68 33.00 -16.62 -35.07
CA LEU A 68 34.36 -16.84 -34.58
C LEU A 68 34.41 -18.12 -33.74
N ASN A 69 35.04 -19.18 -34.25
CA ASN A 69 35.13 -20.48 -33.56
C ASN A 69 36.61 -20.90 -33.42
N LEU A 70 37.12 -20.89 -32.19
CA LEU A 70 38.51 -21.23 -31.88
C LEU A 70 38.58 -22.51 -31.04
N GLY A 71 39.35 -23.48 -31.52
CA GLY A 71 39.80 -24.64 -30.76
C GLY A 71 41.08 -24.34 -29.97
N ALA A 72 41.75 -25.37 -29.47
CA ALA A 72 43.07 -25.23 -28.84
C ALA A 72 44.13 -24.75 -29.85
N ILE A 73 44.58 -23.50 -29.69
CA ILE A 73 45.52 -22.86 -30.61
C ILE A 73 46.97 -23.18 -30.20
N SER A 74 47.67 -23.95 -31.02
CA SER A 74 49.07 -24.32 -30.76
C SER A 74 49.96 -23.08 -30.63
N GLY A 75 50.74 -23.01 -29.56
CA GLY A 75 51.67 -21.90 -29.29
C GLY A 75 51.08 -20.68 -28.59
N ALA A 76 49.75 -20.64 -28.40
CA ALA A 76 49.10 -19.60 -27.59
C ALA A 76 49.59 -19.66 -26.14
N SER A 77 49.87 -18.50 -25.56
CA SER A 77 50.45 -18.38 -24.21
C SER A 77 50.36 -16.93 -23.71
N ALA A 78 50.69 -16.69 -22.44
CA ALA A 78 50.80 -15.33 -21.89
C ALA A 78 51.75 -14.41 -22.68
N THR A 79 52.77 -14.98 -23.35
CA THR A 79 53.70 -14.25 -24.23
C THR A 79 53.25 -14.21 -25.70
N ASN A 80 52.36 -15.12 -26.12
CA ASN A 80 51.80 -15.18 -27.47
C ASN A 80 50.26 -15.09 -27.41
N PRO A 81 49.69 -13.95 -26.96
CA PRO A 81 48.25 -13.76 -26.90
C PRO A 81 47.66 -13.60 -28.31
N ILE A 82 46.36 -13.85 -28.42
CA ILE A 82 45.58 -13.63 -29.64
C ILE A 82 44.51 -12.57 -29.32
N THR A 83 44.57 -11.41 -29.96
CA THR A 83 43.60 -10.33 -29.74
C THR A 83 42.78 -10.06 -30.99
N PHE A 84 41.46 -9.98 -30.86
CA PHE A 84 40.55 -9.41 -31.86
C PHE A 84 40.03 -8.08 -31.32
N ARG A 85 40.21 -6.99 -32.05
CA ARG A 85 39.70 -5.67 -31.64
C ARG A 85 39.22 -4.80 -32.79
N ALA A 86 38.29 -3.88 -32.54
CA ALA A 86 37.98 -2.86 -33.53
C ALA A 86 39.18 -1.93 -33.75
N GLN A 87 39.53 -1.67 -35.01
CA GLN A 87 40.63 -0.76 -35.36
C GLN A 87 40.39 0.67 -34.87
N SER A 88 39.12 1.08 -34.73
CA SER A 88 38.74 2.39 -34.18
C SER A 88 38.81 2.48 -32.65
N GLY A 89 38.93 1.35 -31.95
CA GLY A 89 38.81 1.29 -30.48
C GLY A 89 37.40 1.56 -29.95
N ASN A 90 36.37 1.43 -30.80
CA ASN A 90 34.97 1.67 -30.45
C ASN A 90 34.09 0.49 -30.86
N ALA A 91 33.46 -0.16 -29.88
CA ALA A 91 32.60 -1.33 -30.08
C ALA A 91 31.45 -1.09 -31.06
N ALA A 92 30.91 0.13 -31.15
CA ALA A 92 29.78 0.44 -32.04
C ALA A 92 30.15 0.37 -33.54
N ASP A 93 31.44 0.48 -33.89
CA ASP A 93 31.88 0.51 -35.30
C ASP A 93 32.04 -0.88 -35.92
N VAL A 94 32.13 -1.94 -35.09
CA VAL A 94 32.34 -3.33 -35.53
C VAL A 94 31.29 -4.22 -34.90
N THR A 95 30.34 -4.69 -35.70
CA THR A 95 29.33 -5.68 -35.29
C THR A 95 29.64 -7.03 -35.91
N LEU A 96 30.01 -8.01 -35.08
CA LEU A 96 29.97 -9.43 -35.44
C LEU A 96 28.60 -9.99 -35.06
N GLN A 97 27.88 -10.53 -36.03
CA GLN A 97 26.55 -11.11 -35.85
C GLN A 97 26.43 -12.47 -36.52
N SER A 98 25.47 -13.29 -36.09
CA SER A 98 25.12 -14.52 -36.80
C SER A 98 23.62 -14.81 -36.70
N ASN A 99 23.00 -15.06 -37.87
CA ASN A 99 21.53 -15.16 -37.98
C ASN A 99 21.00 -16.54 -38.44
N SER A 100 21.86 -17.56 -38.62
CA SER A 100 21.51 -18.79 -39.35
C SER A 100 21.81 -20.10 -38.61
N ILE A 101 20.86 -21.04 -38.63
CA ILE A 101 20.91 -22.31 -37.87
C ILE A 101 21.29 -23.51 -38.77
N PRO A 102 22.58 -23.81 -38.95
CA PRO A 102 22.95 -25.23 -39.09
C PRO A 102 24.28 -25.67 -38.43
N LEU A 103 25.15 -24.76 -37.95
CA LEU A 103 26.52 -25.11 -37.51
C LEU A 103 26.83 -24.89 -36.02
N GLY A 104 25.98 -24.19 -35.28
CA GLY A 104 26.07 -24.10 -33.82
C GLY A 104 25.48 -22.81 -33.25
N ASN A 105 25.13 -22.86 -31.96
CA ASN A 105 24.33 -21.83 -31.29
C ASN A 105 25.18 -20.76 -30.59
N PHE A 106 25.98 -20.00 -31.36
CA PHE A 106 26.92 -19.00 -30.83
C PHE A 106 27.27 -17.91 -31.87
N VAL A 107 27.79 -16.77 -31.42
CA VAL A 107 28.49 -15.78 -32.28
C VAL A 107 30.00 -15.95 -32.16
N VAL A 108 30.48 -16.08 -30.91
CA VAL A 108 31.88 -16.43 -30.59
C VAL A 108 31.91 -17.70 -29.75
N ARG A 109 32.80 -18.65 -30.09
CA ARG A 109 33.07 -19.87 -29.32
C ARG A 109 34.55 -20.06 -29.05
N PHE A 110 34.89 -20.33 -27.79
CA PHE A 110 36.19 -20.85 -27.36
C PHE A 110 36.01 -22.31 -26.90
N ASN A 111 36.73 -23.24 -27.54
CA ASN A 111 36.60 -24.67 -27.33
C ASN A 111 37.99 -25.31 -27.10
N GLY A 112 38.56 -25.04 -25.93
CA GLY A 112 39.95 -25.34 -25.61
C GLY A 112 40.93 -24.24 -26.03
N ALA A 113 40.43 -23.10 -26.53
CA ALA A 113 41.25 -21.93 -26.85
C ALA A 113 41.66 -21.20 -25.57
N ASP A 114 42.95 -20.88 -25.45
CA ASP A 114 43.55 -20.15 -24.32
C ASP A 114 44.14 -18.80 -24.78
N PHE A 115 44.27 -17.85 -23.85
CA PHE A 115 44.93 -16.54 -24.06
C PHE A 115 44.31 -15.65 -25.16
N VAL A 116 43.04 -15.86 -25.52
CA VAL A 116 42.27 -15.05 -26.47
C VAL A 116 41.67 -13.81 -25.80
N ARG A 117 41.75 -12.66 -26.48
CA ARG A 117 41.14 -11.39 -26.09
C ARG A 117 40.13 -10.93 -27.14
N LEU A 118 38.92 -10.60 -26.71
CA LEU A 118 37.96 -9.79 -27.48
C LEU A 118 37.95 -8.41 -26.85
N GLU A 119 38.22 -7.37 -27.63
CA GLU A 119 38.29 -5.99 -27.13
C GLU A 119 37.53 -5.04 -28.06
N ASP A 120 36.68 -4.17 -27.52
CA ASP A 120 36.03 -3.10 -28.29
C ASP A 120 35.22 -3.61 -29.51
N LEU A 121 34.36 -4.62 -29.31
CA LEU A 121 33.51 -5.22 -30.36
C LEU A 121 32.03 -5.25 -29.95
N THR A 122 31.11 -5.03 -30.89
CA THR A 122 29.70 -5.42 -30.74
C THR A 122 29.51 -6.86 -31.20
N LEU A 123 28.95 -7.70 -30.34
CA LEU A 123 28.63 -9.11 -30.60
C LEU A 123 27.11 -9.28 -30.50
N ASN A 124 26.46 -9.68 -31.60
CA ASN A 124 24.98 -9.71 -31.67
C ASN A 124 24.44 -11.04 -32.22
N ASN A 125 23.65 -11.75 -31.42
CA ASN A 125 22.84 -12.86 -31.93
C ASN A 125 21.45 -12.34 -32.34
N GLY A 126 21.28 -12.03 -33.63
CA GLY A 126 20.04 -11.48 -34.20
C GLY A 126 18.87 -12.47 -34.30
N ALA A 127 19.01 -13.70 -33.81
CA ALA A 127 17.96 -14.71 -33.76
C ALA A 127 17.52 -15.03 -32.32
N ALA A 128 16.24 -15.38 -32.15
CA ALA A 128 15.71 -15.85 -30.87
C ALA A 128 16.37 -17.18 -30.43
N THR A 129 16.72 -17.31 -29.14
CA THR A 129 17.10 -18.54 -28.38
C THR A 129 18.57 -18.97 -28.21
N GLN A 130 19.59 -18.13 -28.47
CA GLN A 130 21.01 -18.58 -28.39
C GLN A 130 21.96 -17.68 -27.59
N THR A 131 23.07 -18.27 -27.13
CA THR A 131 24.16 -17.59 -26.40
C THR A 131 25.01 -16.75 -27.37
N VAL A 132 25.45 -15.55 -26.97
CA VAL A 132 26.33 -14.72 -27.83
C VAL A 132 27.77 -15.23 -27.77
N VAL A 133 28.34 -15.36 -26.57
CA VAL A 133 29.72 -15.86 -26.37
C VAL A 133 29.70 -17.16 -25.56
N GLU A 134 30.19 -18.25 -26.15
CA GLU A 134 30.25 -19.57 -25.54
C GLU A 134 31.71 -19.99 -25.23
N ILE A 135 32.00 -20.30 -23.97
CA ILE A 135 33.31 -20.77 -23.50
C ILE A 135 33.14 -22.20 -22.98
N LEU A 136 33.92 -23.13 -23.50
CA LEU A 136 33.83 -24.56 -23.21
C LEU A 136 35.06 -25.05 -22.42
N THR A 137 35.06 -26.36 -22.13
CA THR A 137 36.14 -27.05 -21.40
C THR A 137 37.53 -26.74 -21.97
N GLY A 138 38.46 -26.42 -21.07
CA GLY A 138 39.87 -26.19 -21.37
C GLY A 138 40.19 -24.83 -21.95
N SER A 139 39.33 -23.82 -21.76
CA SER A 139 39.55 -22.44 -22.26
C SER A 139 39.88 -21.47 -21.12
N GLY A 140 41.14 -21.45 -20.70
CA GLY A 140 41.68 -20.57 -19.67
C GLY A 140 42.33 -19.28 -20.18
N ASP A 141 42.54 -18.33 -19.26
CA ASP A 141 43.28 -17.07 -19.47
C ASP A 141 42.73 -16.20 -20.63
N ASN A 142 41.44 -16.36 -20.94
CA ASN A 142 40.72 -15.59 -21.95
C ASN A 142 40.11 -14.32 -21.36
N ALA A 143 39.95 -13.27 -22.17
CA ALA A 143 39.34 -12.01 -21.77
C ALA A 143 38.31 -11.49 -22.78
N ILE A 144 37.21 -10.95 -22.27
CA ILE A 144 36.16 -10.23 -23.03
C ILE A 144 36.04 -8.85 -22.40
N ARG A 145 36.41 -7.80 -23.14
CA ARG A 145 36.61 -6.46 -22.57
C ARG A 145 35.99 -5.37 -23.43
N ARG A 146 35.30 -4.41 -22.81
CA ARG A 146 34.76 -3.22 -23.50
C ARG A 146 33.87 -3.56 -24.71
N CYS A 147 33.25 -4.75 -24.69
CA CYS A 147 32.35 -5.21 -25.72
C CYS A 147 30.90 -4.82 -25.42
N VAL A 148 30.11 -4.67 -26.48
CA VAL A 148 28.65 -4.64 -26.40
C VAL A 148 28.14 -6.02 -26.77
N ILE A 149 27.36 -6.66 -25.89
CA ILE A 149 26.92 -8.05 -26.04
C ILE A 149 25.40 -8.07 -26.06
N ALA A 150 24.82 -8.18 -27.25
CA ALA A 150 23.39 -8.12 -27.49
C ALA A 150 22.84 -9.51 -27.87
N GLY A 151 21.81 -10.00 -27.19
CA GLY A 151 21.26 -11.32 -27.53
C GLY A 151 20.01 -11.77 -26.79
N SER A 152 19.14 -12.49 -27.49
CA SER A 152 17.81 -12.87 -27.00
C SER A 152 17.77 -13.89 -25.83
N ALA A 153 18.87 -14.57 -25.48
CA ALA A 153 18.85 -15.65 -24.49
C ALA A 153 19.95 -15.57 -23.42
N THR A 154 21.24 -15.66 -23.78
CA THR A 154 22.35 -15.48 -22.84
C THR A 154 23.46 -14.64 -23.47
N GLY A 155 23.98 -13.63 -22.78
CA GLY A 155 25.14 -12.87 -23.23
C GLY A 155 26.40 -13.74 -23.28
N ILE A 156 27.01 -14.00 -22.11
CA ILE A 156 28.20 -14.84 -21.98
C ILE A 156 27.86 -16.12 -21.22
N ARG A 157 28.23 -17.28 -21.75
CA ARG A 157 28.15 -18.57 -21.04
C ARG A 157 29.48 -19.30 -21.04
N ALA A 158 29.99 -19.64 -19.86
CA ALA A 158 31.09 -20.59 -19.70
C ALA A 158 30.59 -21.90 -19.09
N ARG A 159 30.97 -23.04 -19.65
CA ARG A 159 30.57 -24.36 -19.14
C ARG A 159 31.65 -25.42 -19.33
N GLY A 160 32.00 -26.13 -18.27
CA GLY A 160 32.90 -27.29 -18.35
C GLY A 160 33.95 -27.38 -17.25
N GLN A 161 35.16 -27.76 -17.66
CA GLN A 161 36.30 -28.05 -16.79
C GLN A 161 37.54 -27.30 -17.28
N GLY A 162 38.46 -26.95 -16.40
CA GLY A 162 39.70 -26.26 -16.77
C GLY A 162 39.48 -24.88 -17.41
N ILE A 163 38.48 -24.13 -16.94
CA ILE A 163 38.24 -22.74 -17.35
C ILE A 163 38.80 -21.84 -16.24
N LEU A 164 40.03 -21.39 -16.42
CA LEU A 164 40.80 -20.67 -15.40
C LEU A 164 40.93 -19.19 -15.78
N ASN A 165 40.93 -18.29 -14.79
CA ASN A 165 41.28 -16.88 -14.96
C ASN A 165 40.49 -16.13 -16.05
N LEU A 166 39.23 -16.53 -16.30
CA LEU A 166 38.37 -15.88 -17.28
C LEU A 166 38.07 -14.44 -16.86
N ALA A 167 38.44 -13.48 -17.68
CA ALA A 167 38.16 -12.06 -17.50
C ALA A 167 36.94 -11.62 -18.33
N ILE A 168 35.94 -11.04 -17.66
CA ILE A 168 34.77 -10.40 -18.26
C ILE A 168 34.72 -9.00 -17.66
N GLU A 169 35.25 -8.00 -18.38
CA GLU A 169 35.53 -6.68 -17.81
C GLU A 169 34.94 -5.54 -18.64
N ASN A 170 34.26 -4.59 -18.01
CA ASN A 170 33.79 -3.34 -18.63
C ASN A 170 32.88 -3.55 -19.87
N ASN A 171 32.06 -4.61 -19.90
CA ASN A 171 31.16 -4.89 -21.02
C ASN A 171 29.74 -4.36 -20.74
N THR A 172 29.07 -3.90 -21.79
CA THR A 172 27.61 -3.64 -21.76
C THR A 172 26.90 -4.88 -22.28
N ILE A 173 26.03 -5.49 -21.48
CA ILE A 173 25.35 -6.74 -21.80
C ILE A 173 23.83 -6.52 -21.78
N GLU A 174 23.25 -6.49 -22.97
CA GLU A 174 21.81 -6.35 -23.22
C GLU A 174 21.27 -7.69 -23.71
N SER A 175 20.80 -8.53 -22.78
CA SER A 175 20.32 -9.86 -23.14
C SER A 175 19.18 -10.33 -22.24
N GLY A 176 18.73 -11.57 -22.46
CA GLY A 176 17.97 -12.30 -21.44
C GLY A 176 18.83 -12.45 -20.19
N GLU A 177 19.62 -13.52 -20.12
CA GLU A 177 20.56 -13.74 -19.02
C GLU A 177 21.96 -13.16 -19.32
N GLY A 178 22.51 -12.34 -18.44
CA GLY A 178 23.76 -11.62 -18.71
C GLY A 178 24.99 -12.53 -18.82
N ILE A 179 25.42 -13.12 -17.69
CA ILE A 179 26.62 -13.93 -17.55
C ILE A 179 26.28 -15.21 -16.78
N ARG A 180 26.60 -16.38 -17.35
CA ARG A 180 26.40 -17.70 -16.71
C ARG A 180 27.69 -18.53 -16.73
N LEU A 181 28.29 -18.79 -15.57
CA LEU A 181 29.49 -19.61 -15.41
C LEU A 181 29.18 -20.91 -14.66
N GLU A 182 29.41 -22.06 -15.31
CA GLU A 182 28.97 -23.39 -14.83
C GLU A 182 30.10 -24.44 -14.80
N GLY A 183 30.58 -24.77 -13.60
CA GLY A 183 31.44 -25.93 -13.34
C GLY A 183 30.68 -27.27 -13.30
N GLN A 184 31.41 -28.38 -13.49
CA GLN A 184 30.83 -29.74 -13.41
C GLN A 184 30.91 -30.35 -12.01
N PHE A 185 30.06 -31.36 -11.78
CA PHE A 185 29.80 -32.01 -10.48
C PHE A 185 30.98 -32.72 -9.80
N SER A 186 32.13 -32.91 -10.46
CA SER A 186 33.25 -33.71 -9.94
C SER A 186 34.49 -32.90 -9.52
N SER A 187 34.59 -31.64 -9.92
CA SER A 187 35.69 -30.74 -9.53
C SER A 187 35.39 -29.28 -9.85
N ASN A 188 35.73 -28.39 -8.91
CA ASN A 188 35.62 -26.94 -9.04
C ASN A 188 36.70 -26.40 -9.98
N ASP A 189 36.67 -26.77 -11.25
CA ASP A 189 37.72 -26.44 -12.23
C ASP A 189 37.35 -25.24 -13.12
N LEU A 190 36.26 -24.55 -12.81
CA LEU A 190 36.06 -23.14 -13.18
C LEU A 190 36.56 -22.29 -12.01
N ARG A 191 37.75 -21.69 -12.15
CA ARG A 191 38.45 -21.04 -11.04
C ARG A 191 38.84 -19.61 -11.34
N GLN A 192 38.69 -18.79 -10.31
CA GLN A 192 39.14 -17.40 -10.26
C GLN A 192 38.69 -16.51 -11.43
N PRO A 193 37.43 -16.64 -11.95
CA PRO A 193 36.94 -15.68 -12.93
C PRO A 193 36.88 -14.28 -12.33
N GLN A 194 37.23 -13.29 -13.14
CA GLN A 194 37.12 -11.87 -12.83
C GLN A 194 35.93 -11.33 -13.63
N ILE A 195 34.88 -10.87 -12.94
CA ILE A 195 33.70 -10.26 -13.54
C ILE A 195 33.61 -8.86 -12.95
N SER A 196 34.01 -7.83 -13.70
CA SER A 196 34.11 -6.48 -13.15
C SER A 196 33.76 -5.33 -14.09
N GLY A 197 33.19 -4.25 -13.55
CA GLY A 197 32.84 -3.05 -14.33
C GLY A 197 31.75 -3.27 -15.38
N ASN A 198 31.06 -4.41 -15.38
CA ASN A 198 30.07 -4.71 -16.41
C ASN A 198 28.72 -4.06 -16.10
N LEU A 199 28.07 -3.52 -17.13
CA LEU A 199 26.71 -3.02 -17.10
C LEU A 199 25.78 -4.09 -17.69
N LEU A 200 24.91 -4.66 -16.85
CA LEU A 200 23.97 -5.72 -17.23
C LEU A 200 22.55 -5.18 -17.15
N LEU A 201 21.93 -4.99 -18.32
CA LEU A 201 20.54 -4.54 -18.45
C LEU A 201 19.70 -5.68 -19.03
N SER A 202 18.99 -6.42 -18.18
CA SER A 202 18.30 -7.64 -18.61
C SER A 202 16.84 -7.41 -19.05
N GLY A 203 16.54 -7.83 -20.28
CA GLY A 203 15.20 -7.76 -20.85
C GLY A 203 14.33 -8.95 -20.45
N ASN A 204 13.39 -8.74 -19.54
CA ASN A 204 12.34 -9.69 -19.10
C ASN A 204 12.81 -10.99 -18.38
N ALA A 205 12.37 -11.13 -17.12
CA ALA A 205 12.33 -12.35 -16.31
C ALA A 205 13.63 -13.20 -16.24
N SER A 206 14.79 -12.56 -16.34
CA SER A 206 16.09 -13.24 -16.47
C SER A 206 17.09 -12.84 -15.36
N ASN A 207 18.17 -13.61 -15.22
CA ASN A 207 19.23 -13.36 -14.22
C ASN A 207 20.37 -12.50 -14.79
N GLY A 208 21.10 -11.81 -13.92
CA GLY A 208 22.28 -11.02 -14.27
C GLY A 208 23.54 -11.88 -14.34
N ILE A 209 24.16 -12.12 -13.18
CA ILE A 209 25.37 -12.92 -13.02
C ILE A 209 25.03 -14.22 -12.28
N VAL A 210 25.22 -15.36 -12.94
CA VAL A 210 24.97 -16.70 -12.38
C VAL A 210 26.27 -17.48 -12.28
N LEU A 211 26.64 -17.86 -11.06
CA LEU A 211 27.80 -18.70 -10.76
C LEU A 211 27.32 -20.05 -10.21
N THR A 212 27.74 -21.15 -10.82
CA THR A 212 27.44 -22.50 -10.36
C THR A 212 28.70 -23.34 -10.30
N ARG A 213 29.07 -23.85 -9.12
CA ARG A 213 30.30 -24.66 -8.89
C ARG A 213 31.59 -23.95 -9.33
N VAL A 214 31.70 -22.68 -8.91
CA VAL A 214 32.88 -21.83 -9.14
C VAL A 214 33.69 -21.71 -7.84
N ASP A 215 35.02 -21.65 -7.97
CA ASP A 215 35.96 -21.46 -6.85
C ASP A 215 36.74 -20.14 -7.00
N GLY A 216 36.73 -19.31 -5.95
CA GLY A 216 37.51 -18.07 -5.86
C GLY A 216 37.14 -16.95 -6.86
N ALA A 217 35.88 -16.85 -7.30
CA ALA A 217 35.47 -15.76 -8.19
C ALA A 217 35.68 -14.37 -7.55
N ARG A 218 35.84 -13.34 -8.39
CA ARG A 218 35.72 -11.92 -8.00
C ARG A 218 34.66 -11.28 -8.89
N VAL A 219 33.55 -10.89 -8.28
CA VAL A 219 32.45 -10.12 -8.89
C VAL A 219 32.53 -8.73 -8.29
N ALA A 220 33.15 -7.79 -9.01
CA ALA A 220 33.58 -6.50 -8.47
C ALA A 220 33.13 -5.30 -9.35
N GLY A 221 32.43 -4.31 -8.81
CA GLY A 221 32.15 -3.10 -9.59
C GLY A 221 31.11 -3.27 -10.71
N ASN A 222 30.20 -4.25 -10.64
CA ASN A 222 29.20 -4.45 -11.69
C ASN A 222 27.90 -3.71 -11.35
N ARG A 223 27.26 -3.11 -12.37
CA ARG A 223 25.92 -2.52 -12.27
C ARG A 223 24.93 -3.46 -12.95
N VAL A 224 24.01 -4.05 -12.18
CA VAL A 224 23.20 -5.20 -12.60
C VAL A 224 21.73 -5.02 -12.26
N GLU A 225 20.92 -4.68 -13.28
CA GLU A 225 19.47 -4.48 -13.17
C GLU A 225 18.70 -5.67 -13.75
N THR A 226 17.88 -6.32 -12.93
CA THR A 226 17.16 -7.53 -13.38
C THR A 226 15.73 -7.70 -12.86
N ARG A 227 15.05 -8.67 -13.48
CA ARG A 227 13.68 -9.08 -13.13
C ARG A 227 13.62 -10.48 -12.50
N SER A 228 14.73 -11.00 -11.98
CA SER A 228 14.72 -12.23 -11.17
C SER A 228 15.86 -12.29 -10.17
N ARG A 229 17.11 -12.48 -10.60
CA ARG A 229 18.28 -12.45 -9.70
C ARG A 229 19.40 -11.66 -10.34
N SER A 230 19.83 -10.58 -9.69
CA SER A 230 20.93 -9.78 -10.22
C SER A 230 22.26 -10.51 -10.05
N ILE A 231 22.53 -11.08 -8.88
CA ILE A 231 23.66 -12.00 -8.66
C ILE A 231 23.14 -13.29 -8.00
N TRP A 232 23.51 -14.45 -8.56
CA TRP A 232 23.07 -15.77 -8.09
C TRP A 232 24.24 -16.74 -7.97
N LEU A 233 24.52 -17.24 -6.77
CA LEU A 233 25.56 -18.24 -6.51
C LEU A 233 24.93 -19.58 -6.11
N THR A 234 25.44 -20.69 -6.63
CA THR A 234 25.03 -22.04 -6.22
C THR A 234 26.21 -22.99 -6.17
N GLN A 235 26.36 -23.74 -5.06
CA GLN A 235 27.46 -24.68 -4.87
C GLN A 235 28.87 -24.07 -5.09
N CYS A 236 29.01 -22.75 -4.92
CA CYS A 236 30.28 -22.05 -5.07
C CYS A 236 31.08 -22.20 -3.78
N SER A 237 32.30 -22.70 -3.86
CA SER A 237 33.10 -23.05 -2.69
C SER A 237 34.55 -22.65 -2.84
N SER A 238 35.06 -21.98 -1.82
CA SER A 238 36.35 -21.32 -1.78
C SER A 238 37.47 -22.25 -1.32
N ASN A 239 37.77 -23.26 -2.14
CA ASN A 239 38.81 -24.25 -1.87
C ASN A 239 40.23 -23.72 -2.15
N THR A 240 40.39 -22.69 -3.00
CA THR A 240 41.70 -22.07 -3.28
C THR A 240 41.80 -20.62 -2.80
N ARG A 241 40.72 -19.84 -2.87
CA ARG A 241 40.61 -18.47 -2.35
C ARG A 241 39.14 -18.15 -2.08
N ARG A 242 38.86 -17.27 -1.12
CA ARG A 242 37.51 -16.74 -0.88
C ARG A 242 36.93 -16.10 -2.14
N THR A 243 35.64 -16.33 -2.36
CA THR A 243 34.87 -15.72 -3.45
C THR A 243 34.43 -14.35 -2.98
N LEU A 244 34.76 -13.32 -3.76
CA LEU A 244 34.49 -11.92 -3.43
C LEU A 244 33.32 -11.42 -4.28
N ILE A 245 32.26 -10.96 -3.63
CA ILE A 245 31.16 -10.19 -4.22
C ILE A 245 31.25 -8.80 -3.61
N ILE A 246 31.77 -7.81 -4.37
CA ILE A 246 32.12 -6.49 -3.84
C ILE A 246 31.78 -5.34 -4.78
N ASN A 247 31.53 -4.13 -4.25
CA ASN A 247 31.26 -2.91 -5.02
C ASN A 247 30.21 -3.10 -6.13
N ASN A 248 29.25 -4.00 -6.00
CA ASN A 248 28.22 -4.18 -7.02
C ASN A 248 26.99 -3.34 -6.67
N PHE A 249 26.43 -2.68 -7.68
CA PHE A 249 25.03 -2.28 -7.66
C PHE A 249 24.21 -3.44 -8.22
N ALA A 250 23.41 -4.07 -7.37
CA ALA A 250 22.48 -5.12 -7.77
C ALA A 250 21.07 -4.67 -7.45
N ALA A 251 20.29 -4.39 -8.48
CA ALA A 251 18.91 -3.92 -8.37
C ALA A 251 17.93 -4.92 -8.97
N VAL A 252 16.80 -5.16 -8.30
CA VAL A 252 15.69 -5.97 -8.84
C VAL A 252 14.35 -5.26 -8.77
N ASN A 253 13.61 -5.28 -9.88
CA ASN A 253 12.25 -4.74 -9.97
C ASN A 253 11.29 -5.77 -10.60
N ALA A 254 10.93 -6.82 -9.85
CA ALA A 254 9.95 -7.85 -10.22
C ALA A 254 9.47 -8.70 -9.02
N LEU A 255 8.37 -9.43 -9.22
CA LEU A 255 7.85 -10.45 -8.29
C LEU A 255 8.89 -11.54 -7.99
N GLN A 256 9.03 -11.94 -6.72
CA GLN A 256 9.92 -13.04 -6.28
C GLN A 256 11.40 -12.84 -6.68
N ALA A 257 11.85 -11.58 -6.76
CA ALA A 257 13.17 -11.22 -7.24
C ALA A 257 14.14 -10.91 -6.10
N ILE A 258 15.42 -11.21 -6.30
CA ILE A 258 16.45 -11.11 -5.25
C ILE A 258 17.70 -10.45 -5.82
N ALA A 259 18.20 -9.35 -5.21
CA ALA A 259 19.40 -8.70 -5.72
C ALA A 259 20.65 -9.60 -5.61
N LEU A 260 20.84 -10.28 -4.48
CA LEU A 260 21.85 -11.34 -4.30
C LEU A 260 21.25 -12.61 -3.65
N ASP A 261 21.22 -13.74 -4.39
CA ASP A 261 20.75 -15.05 -3.89
C ASP A 261 21.94 -16.01 -3.73
N LEU A 262 22.35 -16.27 -2.47
CA LEU A 262 23.31 -17.32 -2.13
C LEU A 262 22.56 -18.65 -1.96
N PHE A 263 22.19 -19.23 -3.09
CA PHE A 263 21.35 -20.42 -3.20
C PHE A 263 22.13 -21.71 -2.94
N ASN A 264 22.04 -22.23 -1.71
CA ASN A 264 22.45 -23.57 -1.26
C ASN A 264 23.93 -23.96 -1.47
N GLN A 265 24.55 -24.50 -0.41
CA GLN A 265 25.89 -25.11 -0.46
C GLN A 265 27.00 -24.16 -0.93
N ASN A 266 26.82 -22.85 -0.71
CA ASN A 266 27.88 -21.88 -0.92
C ASN A 266 28.80 -21.83 0.31
N SER A 267 30.12 -21.76 0.12
CA SER A 267 31.07 -21.75 1.24
C SER A 267 32.26 -20.82 1.05
N GLY A 268 32.55 -20.02 2.08
CA GLY A 268 33.69 -19.10 2.09
C GLY A 268 33.48 -17.91 1.16
N ILE A 269 32.31 -17.27 1.25
CA ILE A 269 31.93 -16.12 0.42
C ILE A 269 32.05 -14.84 1.24
N ASP A 270 32.60 -13.80 0.63
CA ASP A 270 32.64 -12.45 1.16
C ASP A 270 31.72 -11.57 0.35
N VAL A 271 30.74 -10.97 1.02
CA VAL A 271 29.83 -9.99 0.45
C VAL A 271 30.16 -8.68 1.16
N PHE A 272 31.00 -7.85 0.53
CA PHE A 272 31.51 -6.61 1.13
C PHE A 272 31.18 -5.40 0.28
N ASN A 273 30.76 -4.28 0.88
CA ASN A 273 30.59 -3.02 0.13
C ASN A 273 29.70 -3.19 -1.12
N ASN A 274 28.52 -3.80 -1.02
CA ASN A 274 27.56 -3.85 -2.14
C ASN A 274 26.33 -2.99 -1.84
N SER A 275 25.73 -2.41 -2.87
CA SER A 275 24.38 -1.83 -2.81
C SER A 275 23.42 -2.85 -3.42
N LEU A 276 22.61 -3.51 -2.59
CA LEU A 276 21.76 -4.65 -2.94
C LEU A 276 20.30 -4.29 -2.66
N SER A 277 19.54 -3.92 -3.70
CA SER A 277 18.19 -3.36 -3.54
C SER A 277 17.10 -4.13 -4.29
N ALA A 278 15.98 -4.35 -3.61
CA ALA A 278 14.71 -4.74 -4.21
C ALA A 278 13.71 -3.57 -4.20
N PHE A 279 13.30 -3.13 -5.39
CA PHE A 279 12.29 -2.08 -5.61
C PHE A 279 10.94 -2.65 -6.06
N GLY A 280 10.92 -3.91 -6.51
CA GLY A 280 9.80 -4.47 -7.25
C GLY A 280 8.80 -5.31 -6.45
N ILE A 281 7.64 -4.72 -6.26
CA ILE A 281 6.31 -5.37 -6.16
C ILE A 281 6.02 -6.16 -4.87
N ARG A 282 4.83 -5.86 -4.35
CA ARG A 282 4.10 -6.33 -3.16
C ARG A 282 4.05 -7.86 -2.96
N THR A 283 5.18 -8.48 -2.60
CA THR A 283 5.26 -9.90 -2.20
C THR A 283 6.24 -10.16 -1.07
N LEU A 284 5.87 -11.08 -0.16
CA LEU A 284 6.67 -11.56 0.99
C LEU A 284 7.94 -12.37 0.60
N THR A 285 8.40 -12.27 -0.65
CA THR A 285 9.35 -13.21 -1.28
C THR A 285 10.43 -12.57 -2.16
N SER A 286 10.45 -11.23 -2.28
CA SER A 286 11.58 -10.50 -2.86
C SER A 286 12.54 -10.07 -1.73
N TYR A 287 13.86 -10.00 -1.96
CA TYR A 287 14.86 -9.64 -0.92
C TYR A 287 16.05 -8.88 -1.51
N GLY A 288 16.71 -8.02 -0.73
CA GLY A 288 18.02 -7.47 -1.11
C GLY A 288 19.09 -8.57 -1.09
N LEU A 289 19.16 -9.32 0.01
CA LEU A 289 20.04 -10.49 0.16
C LEU A 289 19.26 -11.69 0.72
N GLN A 290 19.33 -12.84 0.04
CA GLN A 290 18.93 -14.12 0.60
C GLN A 290 20.13 -15.08 0.71
N VAL A 291 20.32 -15.67 1.89
CA VAL A 291 21.25 -16.77 2.14
C VAL A 291 20.46 -18.03 2.48
N ARG A 292 20.60 -19.07 1.64
CA ARG A 292 19.82 -20.30 1.75
C ARG A 292 20.57 -21.42 2.48
N ALA A 293 19.78 -22.36 3.00
CA ALA A 293 20.22 -23.47 3.83
C ALA A 293 21.41 -24.28 3.26
N SER A 294 22.16 -24.93 4.14
CA SER A 294 23.40 -25.68 3.81
C SER A 294 24.54 -24.83 3.26
N SER A 295 24.45 -23.51 3.26
CA SER A 295 25.60 -22.61 3.02
C SER A 295 26.40 -22.43 4.33
N SER A 296 27.67 -22.01 4.24
CA SER A 296 28.56 -21.86 5.40
C SER A 296 29.61 -20.78 5.19
N ASP A 297 30.15 -20.21 6.28
CA ASP A 297 31.30 -19.30 6.21
C ASP A 297 31.07 -18.11 5.24
N ILE A 298 29.89 -17.51 5.34
CA ILE A 298 29.55 -16.25 4.67
C ILE A 298 29.92 -15.08 5.59
N ARG A 299 30.54 -14.02 5.05
CA ARG A 299 30.84 -12.77 5.78
C ARG A 299 30.13 -11.59 5.11
N LEU A 300 29.44 -10.76 5.89
CA LEU A 300 28.65 -9.61 5.42
C LEU A 300 29.15 -8.32 6.10
N PHE A 301 29.82 -7.43 5.34
CA PHE A 301 30.31 -6.16 5.88
C PHE A 301 30.10 -4.98 4.92
N ASN A 302 29.84 -3.78 5.44
CA ASN A 302 29.70 -2.54 4.67
C ASN A 302 28.63 -2.61 3.55
N ASN A 303 27.67 -3.54 3.57
CA ASN A 303 26.67 -3.64 2.51
C ASN A 303 25.48 -2.74 2.82
N SER A 304 24.97 -2.04 1.82
CA SER A 304 23.64 -1.44 1.87
C SER A 304 22.64 -2.45 1.29
N ILE A 305 21.91 -3.14 2.16
CA ILE A 305 20.94 -4.19 1.84
C ILE A 305 19.55 -3.64 2.07
N THR A 306 18.78 -3.45 1.00
CA THR A 306 17.50 -2.72 1.06
C THR A 306 16.35 -3.43 0.37
N ASN A 307 15.13 -3.20 0.88
CA ASN A 307 13.90 -3.66 0.24
C ASN A 307 12.76 -2.65 0.45
N PHE A 308 12.40 -1.97 -0.64
CA PHE A 308 11.31 -0.99 -0.72
C PHE A 308 9.96 -1.64 -1.11
N GLY A 309 9.88 -2.96 -0.94
CA GLY A 309 8.68 -3.76 -1.11
C GLY A 309 8.27 -4.46 0.18
N GLN A 310 7.26 -5.32 0.07
CA GLN A 310 6.58 -5.95 1.22
C GLN A 310 7.32 -7.19 1.74
N SER A 311 8.62 -7.06 1.98
CA SER A 311 9.44 -8.14 2.53
C SER A 311 10.74 -7.60 3.08
N ALA A 312 11.41 -8.39 3.91
CA ALA A 312 12.67 -8.00 4.54
C ALA A 312 13.78 -7.68 3.53
N ALA A 313 14.74 -6.86 3.95
CA ALA A 313 15.97 -6.64 3.22
C ALA A 313 16.85 -7.89 3.20
N LEU A 314 17.03 -8.50 4.37
CA LEU A 314 17.88 -9.65 4.59
C LEU A 314 17.05 -10.89 4.94
N LYS A 315 17.35 -12.03 4.31
CA LYS A 315 16.81 -13.34 4.70
C LYS A 315 17.91 -14.38 4.85
N VAL A 316 17.93 -15.06 5.99
CA VAL A 316 18.86 -16.15 6.29
C VAL A 316 18.07 -17.38 6.72
N ASP A 317 18.01 -18.39 5.85
CA ASP A 317 17.25 -19.64 6.08
C ASP A 317 17.93 -20.53 7.14
N ASP A 318 19.26 -20.43 7.28
CA ASP A 318 20.09 -21.18 8.24
C ASP A 318 21.08 -20.22 8.93
N PRO A 319 20.85 -19.83 10.18
CA PRO A 319 21.74 -18.92 10.93
C PRO A 319 23.20 -19.33 10.97
N ALA A 320 23.51 -20.64 10.92
CA ALA A 320 24.88 -21.13 10.95
C ALA A 320 25.65 -20.89 9.64
N SER A 321 24.97 -20.41 8.59
CA SER A 321 25.60 -20.04 7.33
C SER A 321 26.45 -18.77 7.42
N ILE A 322 26.07 -17.83 8.29
CA ILE A 322 26.79 -16.57 8.48
C ILE A 322 27.85 -16.75 9.58
N SER A 323 29.10 -16.47 9.23
CA SER A 323 30.25 -16.55 10.15
C SER A 323 30.60 -15.20 10.81
N ALA A 324 30.25 -14.09 10.16
CA ALA A 324 30.33 -12.74 10.69
C ALA A 324 29.42 -11.78 9.90
N SER A 325 28.77 -10.87 10.61
CA SER A 325 28.00 -9.75 10.03
C SER A 325 28.22 -8.51 10.89
N ASP A 326 28.66 -7.39 10.31
CA ASP A 326 28.67 -6.08 10.97
C ASP A 326 28.81 -4.91 9.97
N PHE A 327 28.58 -3.67 10.40
CA PHE A 327 28.66 -2.46 9.57
C PHE A 327 27.79 -2.51 8.29
N ASN A 328 26.62 -3.17 8.32
CA ASN A 328 25.71 -3.18 7.18
C ASN A 328 24.58 -2.14 7.38
N ASN A 329 24.00 -1.61 6.30
CA ASN A 329 22.67 -1.01 6.35
C ASN A 329 21.66 -2.09 6.00
N ILE A 330 20.72 -2.39 6.90
CA ILE A 330 19.70 -3.41 6.71
C ILE A 330 18.34 -2.71 6.83
N TYR A 331 17.84 -2.20 5.71
CA TYR A 331 16.68 -1.29 5.69
C TYR A 331 15.51 -1.87 4.89
N SER A 332 14.29 -1.85 5.44
CA SER A 332 13.08 -2.23 4.72
C SER A 332 11.88 -1.39 5.13
N ASP A 333 11.01 -1.12 4.16
CA ASP A 333 9.69 -0.50 4.34
C ASP A 333 8.63 -1.48 4.91
N TRP A 334 9.01 -2.74 5.19
CA TRP A 334 8.13 -3.78 5.71
C TRP A 334 8.28 -3.99 7.23
N VAL A 335 7.38 -4.77 7.83
CA VAL A 335 7.30 -5.07 9.29
C VAL A 335 8.54 -5.74 9.88
N ALA A 336 9.52 -6.06 9.03
CA ALA A 336 10.76 -6.68 9.43
C ALA A 336 11.88 -6.30 8.47
N ILE A 337 12.96 -5.73 9.01
CA ILE A 337 14.19 -5.50 8.26
C ILE A 337 14.87 -6.83 7.88
N ALA A 338 14.68 -7.87 8.69
CA ALA A 338 15.31 -9.18 8.49
C ALA A 338 14.40 -10.37 8.84
N LEU A 339 14.52 -11.43 8.04
CA LEU A 339 14.01 -12.77 8.36
C LEU A 339 15.19 -13.67 8.75
N TRP A 340 15.43 -13.81 10.05
CA TRP A 340 16.54 -14.56 10.62
C TRP A 340 16.05 -15.31 11.85
N ASN A 341 15.93 -16.64 11.75
CA ASN A 341 15.36 -17.51 12.80
C ASN A 341 13.98 -17.04 13.34
N GLY A 342 13.21 -16.35 12.49
CA GLY A 342 12.02 -15.60 12.89
C GLY A 342 11.98 -14.23 12.22
N THR A 343 10.99 -13.44 12.58
CA THR A 343 10.78 -12.06 12.11
C THR A 343 11.52 -11.09 13.02
N GLN A 344 12.43 -10.26 12.48
CA GLN A 344 13.14 -9.22 13.22
C GLN A 344 12.63 -7.85 12.76
N ALA A 345 11.87 -7.17 13.61
CA ALA A 345 11.17 -5.93 13.28
C ALA A 345 12.13 -4.75 13.04
N ASP A 346 13.16 -4.67 13.87
CA ASP A 346 14.14 -3.58 13.90
C ASP A 346 15.56 -4.12 14.17
N LEU A 347 16.55 -3.23 14.10
CA LEU A 347 17.95 -3.59 14.32
C LEU A 347 18.23 -4.11 15.74
N ALA A 348 17.53 -3.60 16.76
CA ALA A 348 17.72 -4.06 18.15
C ALA A 348 17.25 -5.52 18.33
N SER A 349 16.14 -5.88 17.70
CA SER A 349 15.63 -7.27 17.65
C SER A 349 16.59 -8.20 16.89
N LEU A 350 17.14 -7.74 15.75
CA LEU A 350 18.14 -8.50 14.99
C LEU A 350 19.42 -8.72 15.80
N GLN A 351 20.01 -7.67 16.38
CA GLN A 351 21.20 -7.74 17.23
C GLN A 351 20.98 -8.69 18.43
N ALA A 352 19.81 -8.64 19.08
CA ALA A 352 19.47 -9.54 20.17
C ALA A 352 19.31 -11.00 19.73
N ALA A 353 18.87 -11.24 18.49
CA ALA A 353 18.69 -12.59 17.93
C ALA A 353 20.00 -13.21 17.40
N THR A 354 20.95 -12.40 16.92
CA THR A 354 22.18 -12.88 16.25
C THR A 354 23.45 -12.72 17.07
N GLY A 355 23.55 -11.67 17.89
CA GLY A 355 24.83 -11.22 18.47
C GLY A 355 25.80 -10.59 17.47
N PHE A 356 25.32 -10.30 16.25
CA PHE A 356 26.05 -9.61 15.17
C PHE A 356 25.55 -8.17 15.02
N ASP A 357 26.05 -7.46 14.00
CA ASP A 357 25.48 -6.20 13.50
C ASP A 357 25.48 -5.05 14.52
N ALA A 358 26.45 -5.05 15.45
CA ALA A 358 26.58 -4.10 16.55
C ALA A 358 26.89 -2.65 16.11
N ASN A 359 27.54 -2.48 14.96
CA ASN A 359 27.84 -1.20 14.32
C ASN A 359 27.06 -1.03 13.00
N SER A 360 26.07 -1.89 12.74
CA SER A 360 25.17 -1.76 11.59
C SER A 360 24.13 -0.66 11.82
N VAL A 361 23.44 -0.29 10.75
CA VAL A 361 22.37 0.72 10.74
C VAL A 361 21.13 0.19 10.00
N SER A 362 20.01 0.91 10.15
CA SER A 362 18.78 0.67 9.39
C SER A 362 18.22 2.03 9.02
N VAL A 363 18.71 2.59 7.92
CA VAL A 363 18.43 3.97 7.47
C VAL A 363 18.07 4.01 6.00
N TYR A 364 17.20 4.96 5.63
CA TYR A 364 16.81 5.17 4.24
C TYR A 364 18.05 5.60 3.42
N PRO A 365 18.44 4.89 2.35
CA PRO A 365 19.67 5.17 1.62
C PRO A 365 19.51 6.31 0.60
N ASN A 366 18.29 6.76 0.29
CA ASN A 366 18.04 7.86 -0.65
C ASN A 366 18.74 7.72 -2.02
N TYR A 367 18.69 6.51 -2.62
CA TYR A 367 19.37 6.22 -3.89
C TYR A 367 18.93 7.14 -5.03
N VAL A 368 19.84 7.42 -5.97
CA VAL A 368 19.57 8.27 -7.15
C VAL A 368 18.42 7.71 -8.01
N SER A 369 18.34 6.39 -8.22
CA SER A 369 17.18 5.72 -8.84
C SER A 369 17.19 4.19 -8.65
N ASP A 370 16.11 3.51 -9.05
CA ASP A 370 16.02 2.04 -9.10
C ASP A 370 17.19 1.35 -9.82
N SER A 371 17.82 2.02 -10.79
CA SER A 371 18.93 1.48 -11.58
C SER A 371 20.29 2.10 -11.26
N ASP A 372 20.33 3.08 -10.34
CA ASP A 372 21.54 3.81 -9.97
C ASP A 372 21.60 4.00 -8.45
N LEU A 373 22.43 3.19 -7.79
CA LEU A 373 22.45 3.01 -6.33
C LEU A 373 23.55 3.81 -5.63
N HIS A 374 24.02 4.90 -6.25
CA HIS A 374 24.74 5.94 -5.53
C HIS A 374 23.83 6.52 -4.45
N THR A 375 24.42 6.87 -3.31
CA THR A 375 23.67 7.35 -2.15
C THR A 375 24.27 8.66 -1.65
N PRO A 376 23.45 9.70 -1.39
CA PRO A 376 23.89 10.92 -0.74
C PRO A 376 23.69 10.86 0.79
N SER A 377 23.36 9.70 1.36
CA SER A 377 22.85 9.60 2.74
C SER A 377 23.95 9.87 3.76
N PRO A 378 23.85 10.94 4.59
CA PRO A 378 24.86 11.26 5.61
C PRO A 378 24.92 10.24 6.76
N TYR A 379 24.03 9.24 6.76
CA TYR A 379 24.02 8.11 7.69
C TYR A 379 24.81 6.90 7.20
N LEU A 380 25.26 6.91 5.94
CA LEU A 380 26.10 5.86 5.33
C LEU A 380 27.54 6.34 5.08
N ASP A 381 27.75 7.66 4.98
CA ASP A 381 29.05 8.35 4.97
C ASP A 381 29.85 8.04 6.24
N GLY A 382 31.06 7.50 6.08
CA GLY A 382 31.98 7.16 7.15
C GLY A 382 31.52 6.05 8.11
N ALA A 383 30.40 5.38 7.79
CA ALA A 383 29.72 4.46 8.69
C ALA A 383 30.23 3.01 8.62
N GLY A 384 31.14 2.69 7.70
CA GLY A 384 31.70 1.35 7.48
C GLY A 384 33.01 1.09 8.22
N THR A 385 33.65 -0.04 7.91
CA THR A 385 35.00 -0.42 8.40
C THR A 385 35.97 -0.70 7.25
N PRO A 386 37.26 -0.32 7.33
CA PRO A 386 38.25 -0.65 6.29
C PRO A 386 38.39 -2.16 6.05
N LEU A 387 38.34 -2.58 4.78
CA LEU A 387 38.47 -3.99 4.35
C LEU A 387 39.60 -4.13 3.32
N ALA A 388 40.59 -4.98 3.60
CA ALA A 388 41.80 -5.07 2.78
C ALA A 388 41.55 -5.63 1.35
N GLU A 389 40.42 -6.30 1.14
CA GLU A 389 39.97 -6.84 -0.13
C GLU A 389 39.29 -5.81 -1.06
N VAL A 390 38.97 -4.60 -0.53
CA VAL A 390 38.24 -3.51 -1.19
C VAL A 390 39.02 -2.19 -1.00
N THR A 391 39.84 -1.82 -1.99
CA THR A 391 40.72 -0.62 -1.93
C THR A 391 40.13 0.62 -2.57
N ASP A 392 39.26 0.40 -3.55
CA ASP A 392 38.60 1.39 -4.37
C ASP A 392 37.10 1.02 -4.38
N ASP A 393 36.22 1.90 -4.84
CA ASP A 393 34.76 1.74 -4.83
C ASP A 393 34.21 1.18 -6.17
N ILE A 394 32.98 1.54 -6.56
CA ILE A 394 32.36 1.14 -7.83
C ILE A 394 32.80 2.01 -9.03
N ASP A 395 33.13 3.28 -8.82
CA ASP A 395 33.45 4.24 -9.88
C ASP A 395 34.97 4.41 -10.08
N GLY A 396 35.77 3.96 -9.10
CA GLY A 396 37.22 3.86 -9.14
C GLY A 396 37.94 4.79 -8.16
N GLU A 397 37.19 5.42 -7.27
CA GLU A 397 37.65 6.29 -6.19
C GLU A 397 38.25 5.43 -5.05
N PRO A 398 39.40 5.83 -4.46
CA PRO A 398 39.97 5.13 -3.31
C PRO A 398 39.08 5.26 -2.07
N ARG A 399 38.84 4.13 -1.38
CA ARG A 399 38.16 4.08 -0.07
C ARG A 399 38.95 4.85 1.00
N ASP A 400 38.27 5.50 1.95
CA ASP A 400 38.89 6.07 3.13
C ASP A 400 39.52 4.96 4.00
N GLY A 401 40.76 5.19 4.41
CA GLY A 401 41.55 4.19 5.13
C GLY A 401 41.17 3.99 6.60
N SER A 402 40.19 4.73 7.11
CA SER A 402 39.73 4.71 8.51
C SER A 402 38.20 4.61 8.64
N PHE A 403 37.46 5.31 7.78
CA PHE A 403 36.01 5.47 7.81
C PHE A 403 35.44 5.37 6.39
N PRO A 404 35.43 4.19 5.75
CA PRO A 404 34.81 4.02 4.44
C PRO A 404 33.29 3.94 4.56
N ASP A 405 32.60 4.04 3.44
CA ASP A 405 31.14 4.11 3.42
C ASP A 405 30.46 2.73 3.43
N ILE A 406 29.21 2.72 3.88
CA ILE A 406 28.32 1.55 3.73
C ILE A 406 27.67 1.60 2.35
N GLY A 407 28.11 0.72 1.46
CA GLY A 407 27.63 0.59 0.09
C GLY A 407 28.74 0.30 -0.90
N ALA A 408 28.37 0.21 -2.17
CA ALA A 408 29.32 0.03 -3.28
C ALA A 408 30.02 1.33 -3.73
N ASP A 409 29.42 2.47 -3.41
CA ASP A 409 29.88 3.85 -3.63
C ASP A 409 30.79 4.30 -2.47
N GLU A 410 31.68 5.26 -2.73
CA GLU A 410 32.42 6.03 -1.72
C GLU A 410 32.30 7.53 -2.04
N PHE A 411 31.67 8.28 -1.15
CA PHE A 411 31.21 9.63 -1.39
C PHE A 411 31.64 10.57 -0.25
N THR A 412 31.06 11.75 -0.23
CA THR A 412 31.14 12.67 0.90
C THR A 412 29.80 13.39 0.95
N ALA A 413 29.01 13.14 1.98
CA ALA A 413 27.75 13.83 2.19
C ALA A 413 28.01 15.33 2.41
N ASP A 414 27.00 16.15 2.14
CA ASP A 414 27.10 17.58 2.44
C ASP A 414 27.30 17.77 3.96
N PRO A 415 28.42 18.35 4.44
CA PRO A 415 28.64 18.58 5.87
C PRO A 415 27.62 19.57 6.49
N ALA A 416 26.79 20.25 5.68
CA ALA A 416 25.65 21.02 6.15
C ALA A 416 24.38 20.17 6.39
N ALA A 417 24.31 18.92 5.89
CA ALA A 417 23.20 17.96 5.99
C ALA A 417 23.02 17.37 7.40
N THR A 418 23.13 18.21 8.42
CA THR A 418 22.84 17.88 9.83
C THR A 418 21.35 17.55 10.02
N PRO A 419 20.98 16.59 10.89
CA PRO A 419 19.58 16.21 11.07
C PRO A 419 18.73 17.39 11.56
N LEU A 420 17.49 17.46 11.06
CA LEU A 420 16.57 18.57 11.27
C LEU A 420 15.87 18.49 12.64
N SER A 421 15.50 19.65 13.20
CA SER A 421 14.67 19.74 14.41
C SER A 421 14.12 21.16 14.59
N GLY A 422 13.16 21.33 15.50
CA GLY A 422 12.57 22.63 15.83
C GLY A 422 11.44 23.01 14.87
N SER A 423 11.62 24.09 14.09
CA SER A 423 10.57 24.58 13.19
C SER A 423 11.13 25.09 11.87
N LEU A 424 10.52 24.64 10.78
CA LEU A 424 10.80 25.08 9.41
C LEU A 424 9.54 25.73 8.81
N THR A 425 9.71 26.50 7.75
CA THR A 425 8.64 27.14 6.98
C THR A 425 8.70 26.74 5.52
N VAL A 426 7.54 26.56 4.89
CA VAL A 426 7.43 26.18 3.47
C VAL A 426 6.50 27.15 2.76
N GLY A 427 6.86 27.55 1.54
CA GLY A 427 6.13 28.50 0.72
C GLY A 427 6.96 29.71 0.33
N SER A 428 6.32 30.70 -0.31
CA SER A 428 7.03 31.88 -0.81
C SER A 428 7.69 32.68 0.32
N GLY A 429 9.03 32.67 0.37
CA GLY A 429 9.82 33.31 1.42
C GLY A 429 10.07 32.46 2.68
N GLY A 430 9.68 31.18 2.67
CA GLY A 430 10.01 30.21 3.72
C GLY A 430 11.43 29.64 3.59
N ASN A 431 11.72 28.59 4.36
CA ASN A 431 12.95 27.81 4.27
C ASN A 431 13.02 26.98 2.98
N TYR A 432 11.87 26.49 2.51
CA TYR A 432 11.68 25.77 1.24
C TYR A 432 10.56 26.42 0.44
N LEU A 433 10.59 26.34 -0.88
CA LEU A 433 9.54 26.91 -1.73
C LEU A 433 8.32 25.98 -1.85
N THR A 434 8.56 24.66 -1.85
CA THR A 434 7.53 23.61 -2.03
C THR A 434 7.58 22.58 -0.90
N ILE A 435 6.49 21.81 -0.73
CA ILE A 435 6.44 20.75 0.28
C ILE A 435 7.38 19.61 -0.13
N ASN A 436 7.45 19.27 -1.43
CA ASN A 436 8.39 18.28 -1.93
C ASN A 436 9.87 18.64 -1.67
N GLU A 437 10.27 19.92 -1.76
CA GLU A 437 11.62 20.33 -1.37
C GLU A 437 11.90 20.07 0.12
N ALA A 438 10.94 20.38 0.99
CA ALA A 438 11.07 20.13 2.43
C ALA A 438 11.10 18.63 2.76
N VAL A 439 10.30 17.83 2.06
CA VAL A 439 10.25 16.37 2.25
C VAL A 439 11.51 15.69 1.69
N ALA A 440 12.07 16.17 0.58
CA ALA A 440 13.35 15.69 0.06
C ALA A 440 14.52 15.99 1.03
N ASP A 441 14.56 17.19 1.62
CA ASP A 441 15.56 17.53 2.64
C ASP A 441 15.37 16.71 3.93
N LEU A 442 14.12 16.40 4.29
CA LEU A 442 13.80 15.49 5.40
C LEU A 442 14.24 14.04 5.14
N ALA A 443 13.96 13.50 3.95
CA ALA A 443 14.36 12.15 3.58
C ALA A 443 15.89 11.98 3.52
N LEU A 444 16.60 13.05 3.11
CA LEU A 444 18.06 13.09 3.09
C LEU A 444 18.65 13.21 4.50
N ARG A 445 18.18 14.18 5.30
CA ARG A 445 18.85 14.58 6.55
C ARG A 445 18.31 13.87 7.78
N GLY A 446 17.09 13.34 7.73
CA GLY A 446 16.40 12.85 8.91
C GLY A 446 16.16 13.95 9.96
N ILE A 447 15.83 13.52 11.18
CA ILE A 447 15.62 14.41 12.32
C ILE A 447 16.37 13.93 13.58
N ASN A 448 16.64 14.86 14.51
CA ASN A 448 17.25 14.58 15.82
C ASN A 448 16.48 15.19 17.00
N GLY A 449 15.25 15.64 16.74
CA GLY A 449 14.36 16.29 17.67
C GLY A 449 12.97 16.44 17.04
N PRO A 450 11.93 16.77 17.83
CA PRO A 450 10.62 17.14 17.29
C PRO A 450 10.74 18.22 16.21
N LEU A 451 9.98 18.10 15.14
CA LEU A 451 10.01 19.04 14.02
C LEU A 451 8.62 19.51 13.63
N THR A 452 8.46 20.82 13.43
CA THR A 452 7.22 21.42 12.89
C THR A 452 7.49 22.06 11.54
N VAL A 453 6.86 21.54 10.48
CA VAL A 453 6.86 22.11 9.12
C VAL A 453 5.63 23.02 9.00
N ASN A 454 5.85 24.34 9.06
CA ASN A 454 4.81 25.35 8.99
C ASN A 454 4.61 25.82 7.55
N LEU A 455 3.49 25.44 6.94
CA LEU A 455 3.11 25.85 5.61
C LEU A 455 2.59 27.31 5.67
N LEU A 456 3.19 28.19 4.87
CA LEU A 456 2.76 29.58 4.71
C LEU A 456 1.45 29.62 3.90
N PRO A 457 0.56 30.61 4.11
CA PRO A 457 -0.72 30.70 3.40
C PRO A 457 -0.55 30.66 1.87
N GLY A 458 -1.32 29.79 1.20
CA GLY A 458 -1.18 29.54 -0.23
C GLY A 458 -1.84 28.26 -0.73
N ILE A 459 -1.78 28.08 -2.05
CA ILE A 459 -2.23 26.85 -2.73
C ILE A 459 -1.01 26.11 -3.24
N TYR A 460 -0.84 24.86 -2.79
CA TYR A 460 0.27 23.98 -3.10
C TYR A 460 -0.24 22.90 -4.05
N ASN A 461 0.18 22.95 -5.32
CA ASN A 461 -0.32 22.07 -6.38
C ASN A 461 0.68 20.94 -6.63
N GLU A 462 0.74 19.99 -5.69
CA GLU A 462 1.75 18.94 -5.66
C GLU A 462 1.18 17.65 -5.04
N THR A 463 1.68 16.50 -5.49
CA THR A 463 1.58 15.25 -4.73
C THR A 463 2.70 15.26 -3.71
N VAL A 464 2.39 14.93 -2.46
CA VAL A 464 3.38 14.90 -1.38
C VAL A 464 3.57 13.44 -0.97
N GLU A 465 4.69 12.83 -1.35
CA GLU A 465 5.06 11.50 -0.87
C GLU A 465 6.10 11.64 0.23
N ILE A 466 5.71 11.24 1.45
CA ILE A 466 6.57 11.24 2.63
C ILE A 466 7.07 9.78 2.79
N PRO A 467 8.37 9.50 2.65
CA PRO A 467 8.95 8.20 2.94
C PRO A 467 9.18 8.04 4.45
N SER A 468 9.76 6.90 4.87
CA SER A 468 10.33 6.80 6.21
C SER A 468 11.42 7.87 6.43
N ILE A 469 11.38 8.55 7.58
CA ILE A 469 12.33 9.63 7.90
C ILE A 469 13.25 9.17 9.02
N THR A 470 14.54 9.04 8.73
CA THR A 470 15.55 8.62 9.71
C THR A 470 15.49 9.47 10.98
N GLY A 471 15.36 8.81 12.14
CA GLY A 471 15.28 9.47 13.44
C GLY A 471 13.89 9.90 13.89
N SER A 472 12.81 9.61 13.13
CA SER A 472 11.45 9.75 13.67
C SER A 472 11.13 8.64 14.68
N ASP A 473 10.59 9.04 15.83
CA ASP A 473 10.22 8.16 16.93
C ASP A 473 9.17 8.84 17.83
N ALA A 474 8.76 8.17 18.92
CA ALA A 474 7.73 8.67 19.84
C ALA A 474 8.07 10.02 20.50
N LEU A 475 9.37 10.37 20.62
CA LEU A 475 9.86 11.66 21.08
C LEU A 475 10.07 12.64 19.91
N ASN A 476 10.49 12.13 18.75
CA ASN A 476 10.87 12.86 17.56
C ASN A 476 9.77 12.79 16.49
N ARG A 477 8.64 13.46 16.74
CA ARG A 477 7.48 13.51 15.84
C ARG A 477 7.58 14.68 14.84
N ILE A 478 7.16 14.46 13.60
CA ILE A 478 7.10 15.48 12.54
C ILE A 478 5.67 15.99 12.40
N THR A 479 5.45 17.29 12.60
CA THR A 479 4.14 17.94 12.46
C THR A 479 4.11 18.84 11.23
N ILE A 480 3.24 18.54 10.26
CA ILE A 480 3.00 19.36 9.06
C ILE A 480 1.68 20.11 9.28
N ARG A 481 1.74 21.45 9.25
CA ARG A 481 0.60 22.30 9.63
C ARG A 481 0.52 23.62 8.88
N SER A 482 -0.66 24.23 8.85
CA SER A 482 -0.77 25.67 8.55
C SER A 482 -0.05 26.50 9.63
N GLN A 483 0.73 27.49 9.22
CA GLN A 483 1.42 28.41 10.13
C GLN A 483 0.44 29.20 11.01
N SER A 484 -0.72 29.60 10.47
CA SER A 484 -1.74 30.34 11.23
C SER A 484 -2.55 29.44 12.17
N GLY A 485 -2.59 28.13 11.90
CA GLY A 485 -3.54 27.20 12.51
C GLY A 485 -4.93 27.24 11.90
N ASP A 486 -5.17 28.06 10.87
CA ASP A 486 -6.41 28.04 10.10
C ASP A 486 -6.30 27.06 8.92
N THR A 487 -7.28 26.16 8.82
CA THR A 487 -7.45 25.21 7.71
C THR A 487 -7.65 25.87 6.35
N ALA A 488 -8.21 27.09 6.31
CA ALA A 488 -8.54 27.78 5.07
C ALA A 488 -7.33 28.45 4.40
N ASP A 489 -6.29 28.78 5.17
CA ASP A 489 -5.11 29.52 4.68
C ASP A 489 -4.20 28.66 3.77
N VAL A 490 -4.17 27.35 3.99
CA VAL A 490 -3.30 26.42 3.24
C VAL A 490 -4.13 25.34 2.57
N ARG A 491 -4.05 25.29 1.24
CA ARG A 491 -4.71 24.27 0.42
C ARG A 491 -3.70 23.45 -0.37
N ILE A 492 -3.55 22.17 -0.05
CA ILE A 492 -2.76 21.23 -0.85
C ILE A 492 -3.71 20.54 -1.85
N THR A 493 -3.40 20.61 -3.14
CA THR A 493 -4.22 19.99 -4.19
C THR A 493 -3.40 19.13 -5.13
N PHE A 494 -3.96 17.98 -5.53
CA PHE A 494 -3.34 17.10 -6.51
C PHE A 494 -4.38 16.46 -7.44
N ASN A 495 -4.02 16.26 -8.71
CA ASN A 495 -4.82 15.55 -9.69
C ASN A 495 -4.34 14.08 -9.76
N SER A 496 -5.01 13.21 -9.01
CA SER A 496 -4.70 11.78 -8.94
C SER A 496 -4.81 11.07 -10.30
N SER A 497 -3.98 10.05 -10.48
CA SER A 497 -3.83 9.19 -11.65
C SER A 497 -3.63 7.73 -11.23
N GLU A 498 -3.66 6.77 -12.15
CA GLU A 498 -3.52 5.33 -11.81
C GLU A 498 -2.25 4.99 -11.01
N ASN A 499 -1.12 5.61 -11.36
CA ASN A 499 0.19 5.34 -10.74
C ASN A 499 0.55 6.29 -9.58
N ARG A 500 -0.23 7.36 -9.37
CA ARG A 500 -0.04 8.34 -8.28
C ARG A 500 -1.41 8.76 -7.80
N ASN A 501 -1.89 8.16 -6.73
CA ASN A 501 -3.29 8.15 -6.37
C ASN A 501 -3.61 8.68 -4.97
N ALA A 502 -2.84 9.65 -4.50
CA ALA A 502 -3.12 10.40 -3.27
C ALA A 502 -2.61 11.84 -3.36
N THR A 503 -3.25 12.78 -2.67
CA THR A 503 -2.71 14.15 -2.47
C THR A 503 -1.53 14.13 -1.49
N ILE A 504 -1.70 13.43 -0.36
CA ILE A 504 -0.61 13.06 0.56
C ILE A 504 -0.50 11.53 0.60
N LEU A 505 0.69 11.02 0.36
CA LEU A 505 1.06 9.62 0.41
C LEU A 505 2.07 9.41 1.54
N LEU A 506 1.71 8.59 2.52
CA LEU A 506 2.56 8.22 3.65
C LEU A 506 3.12 6.83 3.37
N ASN A 507 4.36 6.76 2.88
CA ASN A 507 5.02 5.54 2.45
C ASN A 507 6.01 5.08 3.54
N SER A 508 5.55 4.22 4.45
CA SER A 508 6.31 3.82 5.66
C SER A 508 6.80 5.00 6.51
N ALA A 509 6.05 6.10 6.46
CA ALA A 509 6.31 7.33 7.18
C ALA A 509 5.74 7.26 8.60
N ASP A 510 6.63 7.18 9.57
CA ASP A 510 6.29 6.95 10.98
C ASP A 510 6.35 8.25 11.80
N PHE A 511 5.48 8.35 12.81
CA PHE A 511 5.41 9.49 13.74
C PHE A 511 5.18 10.83 13.01
N ILE A 512 4.17 10.85 12.14
CA ILE A 512 3.73 12.04 11.39
C ILE A 512 2.43 12.58 11.97
N THR A 513 2.33 13.90 12.16
CA THR A 513 1.07 14.62 12.40
C THR A 513 0.78 15.53 11.22
N ILE A 514 -0.43 15.46 10.67
CA ILE A 514 -0.96 16.37 9.66
C ILE A 514 -2.12 17.13 10.30
N GLU A 515 -2.01 18.47 10.41
CA GLU A 515 -3.04 19.26 11.10
C GLU A 515 -3.32 20.65 10.53
N HIS A 516 -4.56 21.13 10.68
CA HIS A 516 -4.96 22.50 10.30
C HIS A 516 -4.73 22.81 8.81
N LEU A 517 -5.06 21.87 7.90
CA LEU A 517 -4.89 22.04 6.45
C LEU A 517 -6.20 21.79 5.69
N THR A 518 -6.37 22.43 4.53
CA THR A 518 -7.29 21.93 3.51
C THR A 518 -6.53 21.04 2.54
N LEU A 519 -7.01 19.81 2.34
CA LEU A 519 -6.44 18.81 1.45
C LEU A 519 -7.47 18.42 0.37
N GLU A 520 -7.09 18.46 -0.90
CA GLU A 520 -8.02 18.22 -2.01
C GLU A 520 -7.45 17.30 -3.10
N ASN A 521 -8.28 16.40 -3.60
CA ASN A 521 -8.03 15.66 -4.83
C ASN A 521 -8.83 16.29 -5.98
N THR A 522 -8.15 16.88 -6.97
CA THR A 522 -8.75 17.64 -8.07
C THR A 522 -8.94 16.82 -9.35
N SER A 523 -8.86 15.48 -9.28
CA SER A 523 -9.06 14.60 -10.44
C SER A 523 -10.38 14.88 -11.19
N PRO A 524 -10.36 14.95 -12.53
CA PRO A 524 -11.53 15.31 -13.34
C PRO A 524 -12.53 14.15 -13.57
N GLY A 525 -12.34 13.00 -12.93
CA GLY A 525 -13.19 11.82 -13.09
C GLY A 525 -12.89 10.75 -12.04
N ALA A 526 -13.64 9.66 -12.07
CA ALA A 526 -13.54 8.57 -11.10
C ALA A 526 -12.19 7.83 -11.22
N VAL A 527 -11.27 8.17 -10.31
CA VAL A 527 -9.99 7.48 -10.09
C VAL A 527 -10.06 6.81 -8.71
N VAL A 528 -9.32 5.72 -8.49
CA VAL A 528 -9.05 5.18 -7.14
C VAL A 528 -8.05 6.10 -6.42
N GLY A 529 -8.39 7.38 -6.31
CA GLY A 529 -7.59 8.45 -5.74
C GLY A 529 -8.08 8.87 -4.37
N ALA A 530 -7.14 9.02 -3.43
CA ALA A 530 -7.38 9.47 -2.07
C ALA A 530 -6.87 10.89 -1.83
N VAL A 531 -7.22 11.46 -0.67
CA VAL A 531 -6.65 12.73 -0.19
C VAL A 531 -5.47 12.44 0.73
N VAL A 532 -5.66 11.56 1.72
CA VAL A 532 -4.57 10.97 2.50
C VAL A 532 -4.56 9.46 2.27
N LYS A 533 -3.40 8.91 1.88
CA LYS A 533 -3.21 7.48 1.71
C LYS A 533 -2.06 6.96 2.55
N PHE A 534 -2.34 5.93 3.34
CA PHE A 534 -1.32 5.12 4.02
C PHE A 534 -0.86 4.01 3.08
N LEU A 535 0.45 3.92 2.90
CA LEU A 535 1.14 2.86 2.21
C LEU A 535 2.14 2.18 3.13
N ASP A 536 2.23 0.87 2.91
CA ASP A 536 3.20 -0.01 3.54
C ASP A 536 3.14 0.13 5.09
N GLN A 537 4.21 0.39 5.84
CA GLN A 537 4.17 0.29 7.32
C GLN A 537 3.94 1.59 8.11
N ALA A 538 3.35 2.64 7.51
CA ALA A 538 3.21 3.95 8.15
C ALA A 538 2.44 3.93 9.50
N ARG A 539 3.16 4.00 10.63
CA ARG A 539 2.61 3.87 12.01
C ARG A 539 2.66 5.17 12.82
N GLU A 540 1.86 5.23 13.89
CA GLU A 540 1.85 6.36 14.84
C GLU A 540 1.52 7.71 14.15
N VAL A 541 0.63 7.65 13.15
CA VAL A 541 0.21 8.80 12.35
C VAL A 541 -1.07 9.42 12.88
N ILE A 542 -1.05 10.75 13.03
CA ILE A 542 -2.19 11.56 13.46
C ILE A 542 -2.63 12.48 12.31
N VAL A 543 -3.91 12.41 11.95
CA VAL A 543 -4.55 13.27 10.95
C VAL A 543 -5.69 14.00 11.63
N GLN A 544 -5.51 15.29 11.93
CA GLN A 544 -6.43 16.02 12.80
C GLN A 544 -6.77 17.43 12.35
N ASN A 545 -7.96 17.93 12.72
CA ASN A 545 -8.37 19.32 12.46
C ASN A 545 -8.18 19.74 10.98
N CYS A 546 -8.34 18.81 10.03
CA CYS A 546 -8.17 19.07 8.59
C CYS A 546 -9.50 19.09 7.85
N ARG A 547 -9.55 19.82 6.74
CA ARG A 547 -10.66 19.82 5.79
C ARG A 547 -10.29 19.03 4.54
N MET A 548 -10.99 17.96 4.23
CA MET A 548 -10.66 17.04 3.13
C MET A 548 -11.76 16.99 2.08
N ILE A 549 -11.37 17.16 0.81
CA ILE A 549 -12.31 17.29 -0.31
C ILE A 549 -11.91 16.29 -1.40
N ASN A 550 -12.71 15.23 -1.57
CA ASN A 550 -12.50 14.21 -2.60
C ASN A 550 -13.75 14.04 -3.48
N PRO A 551 -14.01 14.97 -4.42
CA PRO A 551 -15.26 15.06 -5.16
C PRO A 551 -15.42 14.00 -6.26
N ASN A 552 -14.34 13.28 -6.61
CA ASN A 552 -14.35 12.24 -7.65
C ASN A 552 -13.64 10.93 -7.25
N GLY A 553 -12.89 10.90 -6.14
CA GLY A 553 -12.18 9.70 -5.71
C GLY A 553 -13.08 8.66 -5.01
N ALA A 554 -12.51 7.48 -4.76
CA ALA A 554 -13.20 6.38 -4.09
C ALA A 554 -13.17 6.51 -2.55
N TYR A 555 -12.05 6.94 -1.98
CA TYR A 555 -11.79 6.96 -0.54
C TYR A 555 -11.16 8.31 -0.16
N THR A 556 -11.66 9.08 0.81
CA THR A 556 -10.98 10.34 1.18
C THR A 556 -9.72 10.08 2.01
N ILE A 557 -9.84 9.26 3.05
CA ILE A 557 -8.71 8.68 3.78
C ILE A 557 -8.69 7.17 3.50
N TRP A 558 -7.53 6.63 3.13
CA TRP A 558 -7.40 5.24 2.69
C TRP A 558 -6.11 4.58 3.22
N SER A 559 -6.21 3.42 3.86
CA SER A 559 -5.09 2.46 3.89
C SER A 559 -5.30 1.36 2.86
N ASP A 560 -4.23 1.06 2.11
CA ASP A 560 -4.17 -0.14 1.26
C ASP A 560 -4.17 -1.41 2.14
N GLU A 561 -4.04 -2.62 1.56
CA GLU A 561 -3.90 -3.88 2.31
C GLU A 561 -2.53 -4.00 3.01
N GLN A 562 -2.04 -2.93 3.63
CA GLN A 562 -0.78 -2.81 4.33
C GLN A 562 -1.02 -2.04 5.60
N HIS A 563 -0.59 -2.59 6.73
CA HIS A 563 -0.96 -2.08 8.05
C HIS A 563 -0.29 -0.73 8.36
N PRO A 564 -1.01 0.39 8.37
CA PRO A 564 -0.65 1.43 9.30
C PRO A 564 -1.06 0.96 10.70
N ASP A 565 -0.21 1.13 11.70
CA ASP A 565 -0.54 0.79 13.10
C ASP A 565 -0.74 2.08 13.91
N GLU A 566 -1.65 2.06 14.89
CA GLU A 566 -1.89 3.20 15.80
C GLU A 566 -2.24 4.53 15.06
N VAL A 567 -3.15 4.45 14.08
CA VAL A 567 -3.66 5.62 13.32
C VAL A 567 -4.74 6.36 14.11
N ILE A 568 -4.61 7.69 14.20
CA ILE A 568 -5.62 8.58 14.80
C ILE A 568 -6.13 9.55 13.74
N ILE A 569 -7.42 9.51 13.43
CA ILE A 569 -8.11 10.43 12.52
C ILE A 569 -9.17 11.17 13.32
N ARG A 570 -8.96 12.46 13.63
CA ARG A 570 -9.89 13.18 14.51
C ARG A 570 -10.22 14.62 14.17
N ASN A 571 -11.45 15.04 14.47
CA ASN A 571 -11.92 16.42 14.28
C ASN A 571 -11.76 16.91 12.83
N ASN A 572 -11.90 16.02 11.84
CA ASN A 572 -11.77 16.37 10.42
C ASN A 572 -13.12 16.60 9.75
N ASP A 573 -13.14 17.57 8.84
CA ASP A 573 -14.24 17.87 7.93
C ASP A 573 -14.04 17.10 6.62
N ILE A 574 -14.77 16.00 6.39
CA ILE A 574 -14.55 15.07 5.28
C ILE A 574 -15.72 15.13 4.27
N PHE A 575 -15.44 15.59 3.05
CA PHE A 575 -16.38 15.63 1.92
C PHE A 575 -15.96 14.59 0.87
N ALA A 576 -16.63 13.44 0.88
CA ALA A 576 -16.29 12.27 0.08
C ALA A 576 -17.29 12.01 -1.05
N ASN A 577 -16.79 11.61 -2.21
CA ASN A 577 -17.63 11.10 -3.28
C ASN A 577 -18.18 9.69 -2.98
N PHE A 578 -17.38 8.77 -2.43
CA PHE A 578 -17.86 7.39 -2.17
C PHE A 578 -17.61 6.88 -0.75
N THR A 579 -16.38 6.91 -0.22
CA THR A 579 -16.10 6.52 1.17
C THR A 579 -15.31 7.59 1.89
N GLY A 580 -15.73 7.99 3.09
CA GLY A 580 -15.01 8.97 3.90
C GLY A 580 -13.67 8.44 4.39
N ILE A 581 -13.71 7.48 5.31
CA ILE A 581 -12.54 6.82 5.89
C ILE A 581 -12.61 5.34 5.56
N HIS A 582 -11.57 4.78 4.94
CA HIS A 582 -11.39 3.34 4.75
C HIS A 582 -10.06 2.90 5.36
N LEU A 583 -10.12 2.17 6.47
CA LEU A 583 -8.96 1.53 7.07
C LEU A 583 -9.08 0.00 6.95
N GLN A 584 -8.02 -0.61 6.43
CA GLN A 584 -7.93 -2.03 6.11
C GLN A 584 -6.54 -2.58 6.42
N GLY A 585 -6.46 -3.61 7.27
CA GLY A 585 -5.24 -4.41 7.47
C GLY A 585 -5.08 -5.55 6.45
N LEU A 586 -3.94 -6.27 6.50
CA LEU A 586 -3.76 -7.51 5.73
C LEU A 586 -4.80 -8.57 6.11
N VAL A 587 -5.25 -9.29 5.08
CA VAL A 587 -6.02 -10.54 5.21
C VAL A 587 -5.18 -11.66 5.85
N PHE A 588 -3.86 -11.65 5.62
CA PHE A 588 -2.90 -12.66 6.08
C PHE A 588 -1.68 -12.00 6.78
N GLY A 589 -1.93 -11.21 7.83
CA GLY A 589 -0.91 -10.49 8.58
C GLY A 589 -1.37 -10.02 9.96
N PRO A 590 -0.51 -9.35 10.74
CA PRO A 590 -0.85 -8.82 12.07
C PRO A 590 -1.79 -7.62 11.97
N TYR A 591 -3.08 -7.82 12.22
CA TYR A 591 -4.15 -6.79 12.17
C TYR A 591 -3.73 -5.39 12.64
N ILE A 592 -4.30 -4.34 12.02
CA ILE A 592 -4.15 -2.96 12.52
C ILE A 592 -4.67 -2.92 13.96
N ARG A 593 -3.88 -2.38 14.90
CA ARG A 593 -4.27 -2.29 16.31
C ARG A 593 -4.85 -0.92 16.60
N THR A 594 -6.05 -0.95 17.18
CA THR A 594 -6.69 0.20 17.82
C THR A 594 -6.64 1.53 17.04
N PRO A 595 -7.03 1.57 15.74
CA PRO A 595 -7.19 2.84 15.07
C PRO A 595 -8.37 3.61 15.68
N GLU A 596 -8.22 4.93 15.78
CA GLU A 596 -9.23 5.82 16.33
C GLU A 596 -9.75 6.79 15.26
N MET A 597 -11.08 6.81 15.09
CA MET A 597 -11.79 7.81 14.31
C MET A 597 -12.70 8.59 15.26
N SER A 598 -12.29 9.78 15.70
CA SER A 598 -13.00 10.55 16.72
C SER A 598 -13.41 11.96 16.31
N GLY A 599 -14.63 12.40 16.62
CA GLY A 599 -15.06 13.79 16.40
C GLY A 599 -15.12 14.26 14.94
N ASN A 600 -15.11 13.35 13.94
CA ASN A 600 -15.08 13.75 12.53
C ASN A 600 -16.48 14.06 11.99
N THR A 601 -16.58 15.09 11.15
CA THR A 601 -17.77 15.42 10.36
C THR A 601 -17.62 14.83 8.97
N ILE A 602 -18.42 13.84 8.60
CA ILE A 602 -18.27 13.07 7.37
C ILE A 602 -19.54 13.16 6.52
N ILE A 603 -19.42 13.74 5.32
CA ILE A 603 -20.47 13.78 4.31
C ILE A 603 -20.02 12.95 3.10
N SER A 604 -20.77 11.90 2.76
CA SER A 604 -20.39 10.94 1.71
C SER A 604 -21.56 10.45 0.87
N THR A 605 -21.39 10.23 -0.44
CA THR A 605 -22.46 9.64 -1.27
C THR A 605 -22.53 8.11 -1.18
N GLY A 606 -21.58 7.46 -0.52
CA GLY A 606 -21.58 6.02 -0.23
C GLY A 606 -21.49 5.72 1.26
N GLU A 607 -20.30 5.33 1.71
CA GLU A 607 -19.96 4.92 3.08
C GLU A 607 -19.30 6.06 3.87
N GLY A 608 -19.52 6.13 5.18
CA GLY A 608 -18.90 7.13 6.06
C GLY A 608 -17.54 6.65 6.53
N ILE A 609 -17.55 5.63 7.39
CA ILE A 609 -16.37 4.95 7.91
C ILE A 609 -16.45 3.46 7.56
N ARG A 610 -15.37 2.89 7.02
CA ARG A 610 -15.22 1.47 6.75
C ARG A 610 -13.96 0.94 7.42
N ILE A 611 -14.11 -0.15 8.18
CA ILE A 611 -13.06 -0.72 9.02
C ILE A 611 -12.96 -2.21 8.73
N GLN A 612 -11.77 -2.65 8.31
CA GLN A 612 -11.51 -4.04 7.94
C GLN A 612 -10.20 -4.56 8.53
N HIS A 613 -10.19 -5.84 8.95
CA HIS A 613 -8.96 -6.52 9.38
C HIS A 613 -8.20 -5.75 10.49
N THR A 614 -8.91 -5.43 11.58
CA THR A 614 -8.37 -4.78 12.79
C THR A 614 -8.40 -5.71 14.02
N ASP A 615 -7.63 -5.37 15.04
CA ASP A 615 -7.66 -5.97 16.38
C ASP A 615 -7.88 -4.85 17.41
N GLY A 616 -9.16 -4.57 17.66
CA GLY A 616 -9.65 -3.37 18.32
C GLY A 616 -9.70 -2.17 17.38
N PHE A 617 -10.75 -1.35 17.49
CA PHE A 617 -10.85 -0.01 16.91
C PHE A 617 -11.81 0.87 17.74
N HIS A 618 -11.74 2.19 17.58
CA HIS A 618 -12.72 3.10 18.15
C HIS A 618 -13.29 4.06 17.09
N ALA A 619 -14.61 4.18 17.01
CA ALA A 619 -15.32 5.22 16.26
C ALA A 619 -16.20 6.01 17.24
N LEU A 620 -15.76 7.21 17.63
CA LEU A 620 -16.29 7.97 18.78
C LEU A 620 -16.73 9.38 18.39
N GLY A 621 -17.94 9.83 18.75
CA GLY A 621 -18.28 11.26 18.60
C GLY A 621 -18.36 11.78 17.15
N ASN A 622 -18.45 10.91 16.13
CA ASN A 622 -18.47 11.35 14.74
C ASN A 622 -19.88 11.76 14.32
N GLN A 623 -19.98 12.80 13.48
CA GLN A 623 -21.21 13.23 12.82
C GLN A 623 -21.15 12.78 11.35
N ILE A 624 -22.05 11.88 10.94
CA ILE A 624 -21.94 11.15 9.66
C ILE A 624 -23.26 11.27 8.86
N ASP A 625 -23.23 11.91 7.69
CA ASP A 625 -24.34 11.91 6.70
C ASP A 625 -23.94 11.15 5.44
N THR A 626 -24.69 10.09 5.13
CA THR A 626 -24.37 9.15 4.05
C THR A 626 -25.58 8.70 3.24
N ARG A 627 -25.33 7.95 2.15
CA ARG A 627 -26.40 7.33 1.34
C ARG A 627 -26.33 5.81 1.24
N SER A 628 -25.26 5.16 1.71
CA SER A 628 -25.16 3.70 1.77
C SER A 628 -24.95 3.18 3.19
N ALA A 629 -23.87 3.54 3.87
CA ALA A 629 -23.66 3.12 5.26
C ALA A 629 -22.95 4.18 6.08
N GLY A 630 -23.38 4.40 7.33
CA GLY A 630 -22.67 5.28 8.25
C GLY A 630 -21.32 4.68 8.63
N ILE A 631 -21.37 3.51 9.28
CA ILE A 631 -20.18 2.72 9.68
C ILE A 631 -20.32 1.28 9.18
N TYR A 632 -19.28 0.74 8.53
CA TYR A 632 -19.27 -0.61 7.94
C TYR A 632 -18.07 -1.44 8.41
N LEU A 633 -18.33 -2.63 8.95
CA LEU A 633 -17.36 -3.50 9.62
C LEU A 633 -17.26 -4.90 8.99
N LEU A 634 -16.04 -5.35 8.71
CA LEU A 634 -15.75 -6.74 8.32
C LEU A 634 -14.42 -7.23 8.90
N PHE A 635 -14.37 -8.49 9.36
CA PHE A 635 -13.14 -9.17 9.78
C PHE A 635 -12.37 -8.46 10.91
N ASN A 636 -13.08 -7.77 11.80
CA ASN A 636 -12.48 -7.06 12.93
C ASN A 636 -12.55 -7.93 14.19
N SER A 637 -11.42 -8.08 14.88
CA SER A 637 -11.37 -8.72 16.20
C SER A 637 -11.28 -7.67 17.31
N GLY A 638 -11.42 -8.11 18.57
CA GLY A 638 -11.21 -7.28 19.75
C GLY A 638 -10.34 -7.95 20.80
N ASN A 639 -9.36 -8.75 20.37
CA ASN A 639 -8.51 -9.58 21.22
C ASN A 639 -7.50 -8.73 22.02
N ALA A 640 -6.87 -7.75 21.37
CA ALA A 640 -5.97 -6.80 22.02
C ALA A 640 -6.75 -5.77 22.84
N ARG A 641 -7.82 -5.24 22.25
CA ARG A 641 -8.77 -4.33 22.91
C ARG A 641 -10.14 -4.46 22.28
N ARG A 642 -11.18 -4.49 23.11
CA ARG A 642 -12.58 -4.54 22.68
C ARG A 642 -12.91 -3.33 21.80
N SER A 643 -13.49 -3.58 20.63
CA SER A 643 -13.83 -2.53 19.66
C SER A 643 -15.03 -1.71 20.12
N ARG A 644 -15.11 -0.43 19.75
CA ARG A 644 -16.20 0.47 20.17
C ARG A 644 -16.68 1.39 19.05
N ILE A 645 -17.98 1.38 18.80
CA ILE A 645 -18.70 2.45 18.12
C ILE A 645 -19.56 3.13 19.17
N ALA A 646 -19.24 4.37 19.54
CA ALA A 646 -20.01 5.07 20.56
C ALA A 646 -20.21 6.55 20.27
N ASN A 647 -21.32 7.09 20.79
CA ASN A 647 -21.50 8.54 20.87
C ASN A 647 -21.56 9.22 19.50
N ASN A 648 -21.92 8.51 18.42
CA ASN A 648 -21.94 9.05 17.06
C ASN A 648 -23.36 9.51 16.68
N PHE A 649 -23.45 10.58 15.88
CA PHE A 649 -24.63 10.94 15.11
C PHE A 649 -24.50 10.35 13.70
N ILE A 650 -25.46 9.52 13.29
CA ILE A 650 -25.40 8.83 11.99
C ILE A 650 -26.73 8.99 11.24
N ARG A 651 -26.72 9.82 10.20
CA ARG A 651 -27.79 9.90 9.20
C ARG A 651 -27.47 9.05 7.98
N VAL A 652 -28.47 8.31 7.48
CA VAL A 652 -28.35 7.61 6.19
C VAL A 652 -29.61 7.78 5.32
N SER A 653 -29.45 8.33 4.12
CA SER A 653 -30.52 8.90 3.30
C SER A 653 -30.68 8.27 1.90
N GLY A 654 -30.20 7.04 1.69
CA GLY A 654 -30.37 6.29 0.44
C GLY A 654 -31.13 4.98 0.58
N VAL A 655 -31.56 4.42 -0.55
CA VAL A 655 -32.47 3.25 -0.61
C VAL A 655 -31.88 1.97 -0.01
N ILE A 656 -30.54 1.83 -0.01
CA ILE A 656 -29.80 0.73 0.61
C ILE A 656 -28.98 1.29 1.78
N ASN A 657 -29.66 1.90 2.75
CA ASN A 657 -29.04 2.51 3.93
C ASN A 657 -28.72 1.49 5.03
N ARG A 658 -27.65 1.69 5.79
CA ARG A 658 -27.39 1.00 7.08
C ARG A 658 -26.67 1.98 8.00
N GLY A 659 -27.21 2.30 9.18
CA GLY A 659 -26.52 3.22 10.09
C GLY A 659 -25.17 2.64 10.53
N ILE A 660 -25.22 1.51 11.21
CA ILE A 660 -24.07 0.65 11.50
C ILE A 660 -24.32 -0.72 10.84
N TRP A 661 -23.34 -1.21 10.07
CA TRP A 661 -23.37 -2.51 9.42
C TRP A 661 -22.26 -3.43 9.92
N VAL A 662 -22.63 -4.39 10.76
CA VAL A 662 -21.79 -5.49 11.23
C VAL A 662 -21.98 -6.68 10.30
N SER A 663 -21.14 -6.81 9.27
CA SER A 663 -21.35 -7.77 8.19
C SER A 663 -20.85 -9.18 8.52
N GLN A 664 -19.53 -9.36 8.63
CA GLN A 664 -18.94 -10.70 8.77
C GLN A 664 -17.67 -10.73 9.61
N ASN A 665 -17.51 -11.80 10.40
CA ASN A 665 -16.35 -12.11 11.23
C ASN A 665 -15.93 -10.93 12.12
N ASN A 666 -16.89 -10.20 12.68
CA ASN A 666 -16.62 -9.18 13.70
C ASN A 666 -16.79 -9.78 15.10
N ALA A 667 -15.79 -9.59 15.97
CA ALA A 667 -15.77 -10.09 17.33
C ALA A 667 -15.52 -8.96 18.34
N ASP A 668 -16.13 -9.07 19.52
CA ASP A 668 -15.89 -8.21 20.69
C ASP A 668 -16.07 -6.71 20.38
N LEU A 669 -17.32 -6.35 20.08
CA LEU A 669 -17.75 -5.01 19.68
C LEU A 669 -18.77 -4.43 20.67
N ASP A 670 -18.57 -3.17 21.04
CA ASP A 670 -19.49 -2.36 21.80
C ASP A 670 -20.14 -1.30 20.91
N ILE A 671 -21.47 -1.26 20.89
CA ILE A 671 -22.27 -0.25 20.19
C ILE A 671 -23.08 0.49 21.26
N LEU A 672 -22.59 1.67 21.68
CA LEU A 672 -23.06 2.35 22.90
C LEU A 672 -23.46 3.81 22.61
N TYR A 673 -24.60 4.28 23.11
CA TYR A 673 -24.96 5.72 23.03
C TYR A 673 -24.87 6.31 21.61
N ASN A 674 -25.28 5.61 20.55
CA ASN A 674 -25.31 6.21 19.20
C ASN A 674 -26.71 6.72 18.89
N SER A 675 -26.83 7.93 18.32
CA SER A 675 -28.08 8.42 17.71
C SER A 675 -28.01 8.16 16.21
N ILE A 676 -28.92 7.32 15.69
CA ILE A 676 -28.87 6.83 14.31
C ILE A 676 -30.23 7.02 13.66
N ASN A 677 -30.28 7.68 12.51
CA ASN A 677 -31.51 7.95 11.76
C ASN A 677 -31.39 7.53 10.28
N CYS A 678 -32.18 6.54 9.87
CA CYS A 678 -32.32 6.13 8.47
C CYS A 678 -33.61 6.70 7.85
N THR A 679 -33.49 7.53 6.81
CA THR A 679 -34.59 8.42 6.39
C THR A 679 -35.19 8.14 4.99
N ASP A 680 -34.61 7.23 4.19
CA ASP A 680 -35.13 6.95 2.83
C ASP A 680 -36.46 6.16 2.88
N PRO A 681 -37.57 6.68 2.32
CA PRO A 681 -38.89 6.03 2.35
C PRO A 681 -39.01 4.84 1.39
N ASN A 682 -38.01 4.54 0.57
CA ASN A 682 -37.98 3.37 -0.33
C ASN A 682 -37.12 2.23 0.25
N ASN A 683 -36.48 2.46 1.39
CA ASN A 683 -35.79 1.43 2.16
C ASN A 683 -36.77 0.33 2.59
N THR A 684 -36.42 -0.93 2.36
CA THR A 684 -37.33 -2.09 2.58
C THR A 684 -36.69 -3.29 3.30
N ASP A 685 -35.36 -3.35 3.41
CA ASP A 685 -34.65 -4.50 4.02
C ASP A 685 -33.53 -4.13 5.01
N ASN A 686 -33.34 -2.85 5.32
CA ASN A 686 -32.23 -2.43 6.16
C ASN A 686 -32.69 -1.76 7.48
N GLY A 687 -31.73 -1.25 8.25
CA GLY A 687 -32.02 -0.52 9.48
C GLY A 687 -30.85 0.27 10.05
N ALA A 688 -31.13 1.00 11.11
CA ALA A 688 -30.19 1.82 11.87
C ALA A 688 -29.01 0.98 12.38
N LEU A 689 -29.26 -0.23 12.89
CA LEU A 689 -28.22 -1.22 13.18
C LEU A 689 -28.54 -2.54 12.47
N ARG A 690 -27.57 -3.08 11.71
CA ARG A 690 -27.66 -4.39 11.05
C ARG A 690 -26.49 -5.31 11.39
N VAL A 691 -26.80 -6.53 11.84
CA VAL A 691 -25.87 -7.64 12.12
C VAL A 691 -26.23 -8.84 11.25
N ASP A 692 -25.33 -9.28 10.37
CA ASP A 692 -25.57 -10.38 9.41
C ASP A 692 -25.04 -11.76 9.89
N VAL A 693 -25.47 -12.85 9.23
CA VAL A 693 -25.35 -14.28 9.64
C VAL A 693 -23.93 -14.88 9.58
N THR A 694 -22.87 -14.07 9.58
CA THR A 694 -21.54 -14.54 9.17
C THR A 694 -20.51 -14.45 10.29
N ASN A 695 -20.54 -15.40 11.23
CA ASN A 695 -19.56 -15.57 12.31
C ASN A 695 -19.30 -14.29 13.12
N ASN A 696 -20.32 -13.47 13.36
CA ASN A 696 -20.18 -12.33 14.26
C ASN A 696 -20.31 -12.83 15.72
N SER A 697 -19.66 -12.18 16.69
CA SER A 697 -19.68 -12.65 18.09
C SER A 697 -19.39 -11.55 19.11
N GLY A 698 -19.91 -11.73 20.34
CA GLY A 698 -19.57 -10.86 21.46
C GLY A 698 -19.98 -9.40 21.27
N ILE A 699 -21.12 -9.12 20.63
CA ILE A 699 -21.64 -7.76 20.41
C ILE A 699 -22.49 -7.31 21.61
N ARG A 700 -22.24 -6.11 22.13
CA ARG A 700 -23.11 -5.39 23.08
C ARG A 700 -23.79 -4.21 22.40
N VAL A 701 -25.09 -4.01 22.64
CA VAL A 701 -25.90 -2.91 22.07
C VAL A 701 -26.67 -2.21 23.20
N LEU A 702 -26.17 -1.08 23.70
CA LEU A 702 -26.70 -0.43 24.89
C LEU A 702 -26.89 1.09 24.70
N ASN A 703 -27.97 1.65 25.26
CA ASN A 703 -28.26 3.09 25.25
C ASN A 703 -28.33 3.76 23.86
N ASN A 704 -28.54 3.02 22.77
CA ASN A 704 -28.59 3.62 21.42
C ASN A 704 -29.99 4.09 21.07
N SER A 705 -30.09 5.21 20.36
CA SER A 705 -31.31 5.61 19.66
C SER A 705 -31.25 5.11 18.21
N LEU A 706 -31.85 3.94 17.97
CA LEU A 706 -31.91 3.24 16.69
C LEU A 706 -33.23 3.61 15.97
N VAL A 707 -33.16 4.55 15.03
CA VAL A 707 -34.34 5.17 14.41
C VAL A 707 -34.38 4.96 12.90
N ASN A 708 -35.56 4.63 12.37
CA ASN A 708 -35.83 4.60 10.93
C ASN A 708 -37.13 5.36 10.60
N THR A 709 -37.02 6.65 10.28
CA THR A 709 -38.12 7.49 9.77
C THR A 709 -38.48 7.20 8.31
N GLY A 710 -37.69 6.38 7.63
CA GLY A 710 -38.02 5.76 6.35
C GLY A 710 -39.10 4.67 6.48
N ARG A 711 -38.99 3.60 5.69
CA ARG A 711 -39.99 2.51 5.65
C ARG A 711 -39.50 1.12 6.06
N ALA A 712 -38.25 1.00 6.51
CA ALA A 712 -37.73 -0.28 6.99
C ALA A 712 -37.68 -0.32 8.52
N ARG A 713 -36.66 -0.97 9.09
CA ARG A 713 -36.63 -1.39 10.49
C ARG A 713 -35.59 -0.58 11.27
N ALA A 714 -35.69 -0.52 12.59
CA ALA A 714 -34.64 0.05 13.43
C ALA A 714 -33.47 -0.93 13.54
N TYR A 715 -33.75 -2.16 13.98
CA TYR A 715 -32.73 -3.11 14.44
C TYR A 715 -32.83 -4.45 13.71
N VAL A 716 -31.81 -4.83 12.97
CA VAL A 716 -31.80 -6.03 12.10
C VAL A 716 -30.71 -6.99 12.55
N VAL A 717 -31.07 -8.05 13.27
CA VAL A 717 -30.16 -9.10 13.71
C VAL A 717 -30.53 -10.41 13.04
N ASN A 718 -29.75 -10.77 12.02
CA ASN A 718 -29.84 -12.06 11.34
C ASN A 718 -28.97 -13.13 12.03
N ASP A 719 -28.06 -12.73 12.92
CA ASP A 719 -27.28 -13.63 13.79
C ASP A 719 -27.54 -13.36 15.29
N PRO A 720 -28.63 -13.89 15.87
CA PRO A 720 -28.92 -13.72 17.30
C PRO A 720 -27.82 -14.20 18.24
N ALA A 721 -26.99 -15.16 17.82
CA ALA A 721 -25.89 -15.66 18.65
C ALA A 721 -24.69 -14.70 18.69
N ALA A 722 -24.62 -13.74 17.77
CA ALA A 722 -23.59 -12.71 17.76
C ALA A 722 -23.77 -11.67 18.87
N VAL A 723 -25.02 -11.36 19.22
CA VAL A 723 -25.38 -10.38 20.24
C VAL A 723 -25.45 -11.06 21.61
N ILE A 724 -24.62 -10.62 22.53
CA ILE A 724 -24.55 -11.17 23.90
C ILE A 724 -25.31 -10.31 24.92
N GLU A 725 -25.58 -9.05 24.58
CA GLU A 725 -26.26 -8.08 25.42
C GLU A 725 -26.94 -7.01 24.55
N SER A 726 -28.22 -6.75 24.80
CA SER A 726 -29.00 -5.67 24.18
C SER A 726 -29.99 -5.14 25.20
N ASP A 727 -29.90 -3.88 25.60
CA ASP A 727 -30.86 -3.26 26.53
C ASP A 727 -30.77 -1.74 26.56
N PHE A 728 -31.77 -1.07 27.13
CA PHE A 728 -31.84 0.40 27.25
C PHE A 728 -31.73 1.14 25.90
N ASN A 729 -32.13 0.52 24.78
CA ASN A 729 -32.12 1.16 23.46
C ASN A 729 -33.49 1.80 23.15
N ASN A 730 -33.53 2.88 22.38
CA ASN A 730 -34.75 3.29 21.69
C ASN A 730 -34.76 2.60 20.32
N ILE A 731 -35.77 1.77 20.04
CA ILE A 731 -35.85 0.91 18.85
C ILE A 731 -37.12 1.27 18.09
N TRP A 732 -37.04 2.33 17.28
CA TRP A 732 -38.21 2.95 16.66
C TRP A 732 -38.17 2.93 15.13
N ALA A 733 -39.28 2.57 14.49
CA ALA A 733 -39.41 2.61 13.04
C ALA A 733 -40.84 2.93 12.56
N ALA A 734 -40.94 3.75 11.52
CA ALA A 734 -42.17 3.96 10.77
C ALA A 734 -42.55 2.78 9.84
N GLY A 735 -41.67 1.79 9.67
CA GLY A 735 -41.99 0.54 8.97
C GLY A 735 -42.92 -0.39 9.76
N PRO A 736 -43.54 -1.39 9.12
CA PRO A 736 -44.49 -2.31 9.78
C PRO A 736 -43.83 -3.32 10.74
N GLN A 737 -42.51 -3.19 10.96
CA GLN A 737 -41.68 -4.02 11.81
C GLN A 737 -40.57 -3.16 12.39
N VAL A 738 -40.49 -3.02 13.72
CA VAL A 738 -39.37 -2.33 14.36
C VAL A 738 -38.06 -3.10 14.21
N ALA A 739 -38.10 -4.44 14.16
CA ALA A 739 -36.89 -5.25 14.17
C ALA A 739 -36.94 -6.55 13.34
N ILE A 740 -35.76 -7.13 13.11
CA ILE A 740 -35.56 -8.54 12.78
C ILE A 740 -34.69 -9.16 13.88
N TRP A 741 -35.10 -10.33 14.35
CA TRP A 741 -34.32 -11.19 15.24
C TRP A 741 -34.45 -12.65 14.78
N ASN A 742 -33.71 -13.00 13.71
CA ASN A 742 -33.89 -14.25 12.92
C ASN A 742 -35.36 -14.50 12.48
N GLY A 743 -36.09 -13.41 12.23
CA GLY A 743 -37.53 -13.35 11.99
C GLY A 743 -38.01 -11.92 12.24
N GLY A 744 -39.00 -11.44 11.51
CA GLY A 744 -39.48 -10.06 11.64
C GLY A 744 -40.37 -9.88 12.88
N GLN A 745 -40.09 -8.84 13.66
CA GLN A 745 -40.80 -8.47 14.89
C GLN A 745 -41.61 -7.19 14.61
N ALA A 746 -42.90 -7.17 14.91
CA ALA A 746 -43.75 -6.02 14.57
C ALA A 746 -43.46 -4.87 15.53
N GLU A 747 -43.44 -5.16 16.83
CA GLU A 747 -43.19 -4.20 17.92
C GLU A 747 -42.00 -4.60 18.80
N LEU A 748 -41.63 -3.71 19.72
CA LEU A 748 -40.64 -3.98 20.77
C LEU A 748 -41.05 -5.16 21.67
N SER A 749 -42.34 -5.34 21.94
CA SER A 749 -42.87 -6.44 22.74
C SER A 749 -42.59 -7.82 22.10
N ASP A 750 -42.69 -7.91 20.77
CA ASP A 750 -42.30 -9.09 19.99
C ASP A 750 -40.79 -9.33 20.06
N LEU A 751 -39.98 -8.27 19.93
CA LEU A 751 -38.53 -8.34 20.02
C LEU A 751 -38.08 -8.86 21.39
N GLN A 752 -38.59 -8.29 22.49
CA GLN A 752 -38.32 -8.72 23.87
C GLN A 752 -38.65 -10.21 24.06
N ALA A 753 -39.77 -10.69 23.51
CA ALA A 753 -40.16 -12.09 23.56
C ALA A 753 -39.26 -13.01 22.72
N ALA A 754 -38.72 -12.50 21.59
CA ALA A 754 -37.86 -13.25 20.67
C ALA A 754 -36.38 -13.30 21.09
N SER A 755 -35.86 -12.22 21.69
CA SER A 755 -34.47 -12.10 22.14
C SER A 755 -34.26 -12.54 23.59
N GLY A 756 -35.26 -12.34 24.47
CA GLY A 756 -35.06 -12.42 25.91
C GLY A 756 -34.21 -11.27 26.48
N MET A 757 -34.03 -10.20 25.69
CA MET A 757 -33.24 -9.00 25.95
C MET A 757 -34.14 -7.75 25.81
N ASP A 758 -33.57 -6.55 25.81
CA ASP A 758 -34.28 -5.28 25.56
C ASP A 758 -35.45 -4.99 26.51
N LEU A 759 -35.36 -5.44 27.77
CA LEU A 759 -36.42 -5.33 28.77
C LEU A 759 -36.62 -3.90 29.29
N ASN A 760 -35.58 -3.08 29.29
CA ASN A 760 -35.59 -1.67 29.64
C ASN A 760 -35.47 -0.76 28.40
N SER A 761 -35.29 -1.34 27.22
CA SER A 761 -35.43 -0.65 25.93
C SER A 761 -36.86 -0.11 25.75
N ILE A 762 -36.98 0.91 24.90
CA ILE A 762 -38.23 1.62 24.57
C ILE A 762 -38.37 1.76 23.05
N SER A 763 -39.55 2.20 22.61
CA SER A 763 -39.84 2.50 21.20
C SER A 763 -40.71 3.74 21.19
N VAL A 764 -40.08 4.89 20.95
CA VAL A 764 -40.73 6.21 20.88
C VAL A 764 -40.12 7.04 19.76
N PHE A 765 -40.94 7.89 19.12
CA PHE A 765 -40.43 8.87 18.17
C PHE A 765 -39.38 9.77 18.84
N PRO A 766 -38.19 9.96 18.24
CA PRO A 766 -37.04 10.55 18.95
C PRO A 766 -37.08 12.07 19.06
N ASN A 767 -37.95 12.79 18.33
CA ASN A 767 -37.99 14.25 18.33
C ASN A 767 -36.61 14.90 18.12
N TYR A 768 -35.91 14.52 17.04
CA TYR A 768 -34.63 15.14 16.65
C TYR A 768 -34.81 16.56 16.11
N LEU A 769 -33.83 17.45 16.32
CA LEU A 769 -33.84 18.82 15.77
C LEU A 769 -33.92 18.84 14.24
N SER A 770 -33.25 17.91 13.55
CA SER A 770 -33.45 17.69 12.12
C SER A 770 -33.03 16.28 11.68
N ASP A 771 -33.17 16.01 10.38
CA ASP A 771 -32.68 14.79 9.73
C ASP A 771 -31.18 14.53 9.95
N THR A 772 -30.38 15.61 9.99
CA THR A 772 -28.90 15.62 10.08
C THR A 772 -28.36 15.99 11.47
N ASP A 773 -29.19 16.63 12.28
CA ASP A 773 -28.87 17.13 13.61
C ASP A 773 -29.69 16.31 14.60
N LEU A 774 -29.04 15.33 15.22
CA LEU A 774 -29.70 14.28 16.00
C LEU A 774 -29.67 14.56 17.51
N HIS A 775 -29.47 15.82 17.90
CA HIS A 775 -29.86 16.28 19.23
C HIS A 775 -31.36 16.10 19.39
N THR A 776 -31.80 15.70 20.57
CA THR A 776 -33.18 15.37 20.89
C THR A 776 -33.68 16.19 22.07
N PHE A 777 -34.98 16.43 22.12
CA PHE A 777 -35.67 17.07 23.24
C PHE A 777 -36.80 16.18 23.78
N SER A 778 -36.74 14.87 23.50
CA SER A 778 -37.79 13.92 23.89
C SER A 778 -37.75 13.66 25.41
N PRO A 779 -38.84 13.90 26.17
CA PRO A 779 -38.89 13.59 27.61
C PRO A 779 -38.90 12.09 27.91
N TYR A 780 -38.92 11.24 26.87
CA TYR A 780 -38.92 9.78 26.97
C TYR A 780 -37.53 9.14 26.82
N LEU A 781 -36.54 9.87 26.31
CA LEU A 781 -35.14 9.40 26.23
C LEU A 781 -34.27 9.96 27.36
N ASP A 782 -34.69 11.09 27.96
CA ASP A 782 -34.12 11.75 29.15
C ASP A 782 -34.13 10.80 30.36
N GLY A 783 -32.94 10.53 30.91
CA GLY A 783 -32.71 9.66 32.06
C GLY A 783 -33.07 8.18 31.86
N ALA A 784 -33.38 7.76 30.63
CA ALA A 784 -33.90 6.44 30.31
C ALA A 784 -32.81 5.36 30.09
N GLY A 785 -31.54 5.75 29.98
CA GLY A 785 -30.41 4.87 29.77
C GLY A 785 -29.81 4.30 31.06
N THR A 786 -28.71 3.55 30.93
CA THR A 786 -27.96 2.97 32.06
C THR A 786 -26.50 3.46 32.09
N PRO A 787 -25.89 3.82 33.25
CA PRO A 787 -24.52 4.33 33.30
C PRO A 787 -23.47 3.33 32.79
N LEU A 788 -22.79 3.67 31.69
CA LEU A 788 -21.65 2.91 31.15
C LEU A 788 -20.35 3.73 31.28
N PRO A 789 -19.43 3.39 32.20
CA PRO A 789 -18.17 4.13 32.38
C PRO A 789 -17.23 4.07 31.15
N GLU A 790 -17.54 3.21 30.18
CA GLU A 790 -16.95 3.20 28.85
C GLU A 790 -17.08 4.53 28.09
N VAL A 791 -18.16 5.30 28.32
CA VAL A 791 -18.49 6.55 27.61
C VAL A 791 -18.92 7.58 28.65
N ALA A 792 -17.99 8.43 29.06
CA ALA A 792 -18.17 9.35 30.19
C ALA A 792 -18.75 10.73 29.79
N GLU A 793 -18.64 11.09 28.52
CA GLU A 793 -19.07 12.36 27.94
C GLU A 793 -19.97 12.07 26.73
N ASP A 794 -20.88 12.98 26.43
CA ASP A 794 -21.78 12.96 25.27
C ASP A 794 -21.11 13.52 24.00
N ILE A 795 -21.84 13.73 22.91
CA ILE A 795 -21.26 14.14 21.62
C ILE A 795 -20.71 15.57 21.63
N ASP A 796 -21.25 16.45 22.46
CA ASP A 796 -20.81 17.85 22.63
C ASP A 796 -19.71 17.99 23.70
N GLY A 797 -19.38 16.90 24.40
CA GLY A 797 -18.33 16.83 25.42
C GLY A 797 -18.85 17.09 26.84
N GLU A 798 -20.15 16.96 27.05
CA GLU A 798 -20.84 17.21 28.31
C GLU A 798 -20.86 15.92 29.17
N PRO A 799 -20.58 15.98 30.49
CA PRO A 799 -20.47 14.76 31.30
C PRO A 799 -21.82 14.07 31.51
N ARG A 800 -21.88 12.77 31.20
CA ARG A 800 -23.10 11.97 31.36
C ARG A 800 -23.48 11.76 32.83
N SER A 801 -24.79 11.67 33.08
CA SER A 801 -25.41 11.41 34.37
C SER A 801 -24.96 10.07 34.95
N ALA A 802 -24.33 10.12 36.11
CA ALA A 802 -23.76 8.95 36.79
C ALA A 802 -24.80 7.95 37.34
N SER A 803 -26.11 8.21 37.17
CA SER A 803 -27.19 7.35 37.67
C SER A 803 -28.36 7.14 36.72
N ALA A 804 -28.58 8.05 35.78
CA ALA A 804 -29.68 8.02 34.81
C ALA A 804 -29.25 8.87 33.60
N PRO A 805 -28.41 8.34 32.70
CA PRO A 805 -28.00 8.99 31.47
C PRO A 805 -29.05 8.81 30.38
N ASP A 806 -28.88 9.52 29.27
CA ASP A 806 -29.87 9.55 28.20
C ASP A 806 -29.65 8.43 27.17
N ILE A 807 -30.71 8.09 26.44
CA ILE A 807 -30.64 7.16 25.31
C ILE A 807 -30.29 7.94 24.03
N GLY A 808 -29.08 7.72 23.51
CA GLY A 808 -28.55 8.40 22.33
C GLY A 808 -27.16 8.97 22.58
N ALA A 809 -26.61 9.66 21.58
CA ALA A 809 -25.29 10.30 21.65
C ALA A 809 -25.31 11.69 22.33
N ASP A 810 -26.49 12.22 22.60
CA ASP A 810 -26.79 13.48 23.28
C ASP A 810 -27.03 13.22 24.79
N GLU A 811 -26.77 14.19 25.65
CA GLU A 811 -27.13 14.19 27.08
C GLU A 811 -27.67 15.57 27.47
N TYR A 812 -28.96 15.65 27.79
CA TYR A 812 -29.69 16.90 27.87
C TYR A 812 -30.58 16.96 29.13
N THR A 813 -31.52 17.90 29.14
CA THR A 813 -32.60 17.93 30.13
C THR A 813 -33.85 18.40 29.42
N SER A 814 -34.84 17.54 29.30
CA SER A 814 -36.14 17.84 28.70
C SER A 814 -36.90 18.90 29.51
N ASP A 815 -37.90 19.54 28.88
CA ASP A 815 -38.70 20.55 29.58
C ASP A 815 -39.52 19.88 30.72
N PRO A 816 -39.28 20.20 32.01
CA PRO A 816 -40.05 19.62 33.12
C PRO A 816 -41.54 20.02 33.10
N ALA A 817 -41.96 20.94 32.23
CA ALA A 817 -43.36 21.25 31.96
C ALA A 817 -44.02 20.35 30.87
N ALA A 818 -43.25 19.48 30.19
CA ALA A 818 -43.72 18.54 29.17
C ALA A 818 -44.50 17.35 29.76
N THR A 819 -45.46 17.62 30.65
CA THR A 819 -46.31 16.58 31.25
C THR A 819 -47.27 15.98 30.21
N PRO A 820 -47.53 14.66 30.21
CA PRO A 820 -48.44 14.03 29.27
C PRO A 820 -49.85 14.62 29.33
N LEU A 821 -50.48 14.73 28.16
CA LEU A 821 -51.76 15.40 27.98
C LEU A 821 -52.94 14.55 28.49
N ALA A 822 -53.97 15.23 29.00
CA ALA A 822 -55.28 14.68 29.29
C ALA A 822 -56.36 15.78 29.26
N GLY A 823 -57.56 15.44 28.82
CA GLY A 823 -58.70 16.37 28.76
C GLY A 823 -58.90 17.02 27.39
N SER A 824 -59.52 18.20 27.38
CA SER A 824 -59.91 18.89 26.14
C SER A 824 -59.07 20.13 25.88
N PHE A 825 -58.59 20.27 24.64
CA PHE A 825 -57.87 21.44 24.12
C PHE A 825 -58.58 21.94 22.86
N SER A 826 -58.27 23.15 22.38
CA SER A 826 -58.85 23.66 21.13
C SER A 826 -57.80 23.95 20.06
N ILE A 827 -58.15 23.68 18.80
CA ILE A 827 -57.33 23.96 17.61
C ILE A 827 -57.99 25.10 16.82
N GLY A 828 -57.20 26.09 16.41
CA GLY A 828 -57.63 27.19 15.55
C GLY A 828 -57.30 28.57 16.13
N SER A 829 -57.67 29.62 15.40
CA SER A 829 -57.36 31.00 15.77
C SER A 829 -57.95 31.39 17.13
N GLY A 830 -57.07 31.59 18.13
CA GLY A 830 -57.45 31.88 19.51
C GLY A 830 -57.75 30.66 20.38
N GLY A 831 -57.51 29.44 19.87
CA GLY A 831 -57.53 28.19 20.64
C GLY A 831 -56.27 27.95 21.47
N THR A 832 -56.15 26.74 22.03
CA THR A 832 -54.92 26.27 22.69
C THR A 832 -53.77 26.15 21.69
N TYR A 833 -54.05 25.59 20.52
CA TYR A 833 -53.11 25.40 19.41
C TYR A 833 -53.59 26.21 18.20
N PRO A 834 -52.69 26.88 17.46
CA PRO A 834 -53.08 27.66 16.29
C PRO A 834 -53.61 26.80 15.13
N ASP A 835 -53.14 25.56 15.00
CA ASP A 835 -53.32 24.69 13.83
C ASP A 835 -53.24 23.19 14.22
N PHE A 836 -53.45 22.28 13.26
CA PHE A 836 -53.36 20.84 13.55
C PHE A 836 -51.92 20.41 13.78
N ARG A 837 -50.98 20.94 13.00
CA ARG A 837 -49.57 20.55 13.07
C ARG A 837 -48.99 20.75 14.47
N SER A 838 -49.18 21.92 15.08
CA SER A 838 -48.71 22.22 16.43
C SER A 838 -49.39 21.40 17.52
N ALA A 839 -50.64 20.95 17.32
CA ALA A 839 -51.30 20.02 18.24
C ALA A 839 -50.76 18.58 18.12
N VAL A 840 -50.42 18.15 16.91
CA VAL A 840 -49.79 16.85 16.62
C VAL A 840 -48.36 16.81 17.18
N ASP A 841 -47.53 17.80 16.84
CA ASP A 841 -46.14 17.91 17.34
C ASP A 841 -46.10 17.88 18.88
N ASP A 842 -47.07 18.51 19.55
CA ASP A 842 -47.13 18.59 21.00
C ASP A 842 -47.64 17.32 21.69
N VAL A 843 -48.59 16.59 21.09
CA VAL A 843 -49.06 15.30 21.64
C VAL A 843 -48.09 14.17 21.36
N GLU A 844 -47.33 14.21 20.25
CA GLU A 844 -46.22 13.29 20.00
C GLU A 844 -45.06 13.53 20.97
N LEU A 845 -44.71 14.80 21.24
CA LEU A 845 -43.66 15.15 22.19
C LEU A 845 -44.01 14.78 23.64
N ARG A 846 -45.22 15.13 24.10
CA ARG A 846 -45.62 14.93 25.51
C ARG A 846 -46.26 13.58 25.78
N GLY A 847 -46.85 12.92 24.79
CA GLY A 847 -47.71 11.76 24.99
C GLY A 847 -48.98 12.08 25.78
N VAL A 848 -49.65 11.03 26.26
CA VAL A 848 -50.93 11.11 26.98
C VAL A 848 -50.96 10.24 28.25
N ASN A 849 -51.69 10.71 29.28
CA ASN A 849 -51.96 9.93 30.51
C ASN A 849 -53.46 9.82 30.84
N GLY A 850 -54.30 10.24 29.90
CA GLY A 850 -55.75 10.16 29.93
C GLY A 850 -56.32 10.43 28.53
N PRO A 851 -57.63 10.29 28.31
CA PRO A 851 -58.25 10.63 27.03
C PRO A 851 -57.99 12.10 26.66
N VAL A 852 -57.58 12.35 25.41
CA VAL A 852 -57.34 13.69 24.86
C VAL A 852 -58.36 14.00 23.76
N SER A 853 -58.92 15.21 23.78
CA SER A 853 -59.88 15.69 22.77
C SER A 853 -59.49 17.08 22.27
N PHE A 854 -59.06 17.16 21.02
CA PHE A 854 -58.81 18.41 20.30
C PHE A 854 -60.11 18.90 19.64
N GLU A 855 -60.71 19.91 20.26
CA GLU A 855 -61.92 20.61 19.78
C GLU A 855 -61.52 21.64 18.71
N VAL A 856 -61.62 21.25 17.45
CA VAL A 856 -61.25 22.11 16.30
C VAL A 856 -62.32 23.17 16.07
N LEU A 857 -61.90 24.44 16.05
CA LEU A 857 -62.75 25.59 15.79
C LEU A 857 -63.09 25.70 14.30
N ASP A 858 -64.26 26.26 13.98
CA ASP A 858 -64.73 26.47 12.61
C ASP A 858 -63.69 27.17 11.73
N GLY A 859 -63.33 26.57 10.60
CA GLY A 859 -62.24 27.07 9.76
C GLY A 859 -61.82 26.13 8.62
N ILE A 860 -60.89 26.61 7.80
CA ILE A 860 -60.21 25.84 6.76
C ILE A 860 -58.73 25.82 7.12
N TYR A 861 -58.20 24.61 7.29
CA TYR A 861 -56.83 24.31 7.72
C TYR A 861 -56.09 23.71 6.52
N ASN A 862 -55.03 24.37 6.04
CA ASN A 862 -54.32 23.99 4.81
C ASN A 862 -52.97 23.35 5.13
N GLU A 863 -53.00 22.09 5.57
CA GLU A 863 -51.90 21.38 6.22
C GLU A 863 -51.85 19.92 5.76
N GLN A 864 -50.64 19.37 5.65
CA GLN A 864 -50.41 17.93 5.49
C GLN A 864 -49.91 17.37 6.82
N LEU A 865 -50.55 16.32 7.31
CA LEU A 865 -50.23 15.72 8.61
C LEU A 865 -49.56 14.36 8.44
N VAL A 866 -48.54 14.12 9.24
CA VAL A 866 -48.07 12.78 9.62
C VAL A 866 -48.28 12.71 11.11
N ILE A 867 -48.93 11.65 11.57
CA ILE A 867 -49.12 11.35 12.99
C ILE A 867 -48.34 10.06 13.27
N HIS A 868 -47.42 10.09 14.23
CA HIS A 868 -46.62 8.96 14.69
C HIS A 868 -47.29 8.25 15.88
N ASP A 869 -46.61 7.27 16.45
CA ASP A 869 -46.95 6.71 17.75
C ASP A 869 -47.00 7.82 18.82
N ILE A 870 -48.07 7.81 19.62
CA ILE A 870 -48.26 8.77 20.69
C ILE A 870 -47.96 8.05 22.02
N PRO A 871 -46.90 8.43 22.75
CA PRO A 871 -46.54 7.75 24.00
C PRO A 871 -47.71 7.73 25.01
N GLY A 872 -47.98 6.55 25.57
CA GLY A 872 -49.08 6.35 26.53
C GLY A 872 -50.48 6.23 25.93
N ALA A 873 -50.64 6.34 24.61
CA ALA A 873 -51.91 6.10 23.93
C ALA A 873 -52.31 4.62 24.02
N ASP A 874 -53.54 4.35 24.46
CA ASP A 874 -54.10 3.01 24.55
C ASP A 874 -55.64 3.04 24.41
N SER A 875 -56.30 1.90 24.62
CA SER A 875 -57.75 1.77 24.56
C SER A 875 -58.55 2.65 25.54
N LEU A 876 -57.90 3.23 26.54
CA LEU A 876 -58.44 4.19 27.51
C LEU A 876 -57.96 5.62 27.21
N ASN A 877 -56.69 5.80 26.85
CA ASN A 877 -56.03 7.08 26.60
C ASN A 877 -56.02 7.44 25.11
N THR A 878 -57.20 7.48 24.48
CA THR A 878 -57.33 7.75 23.05
C THR A 878 -57.16 9.23 22.72
N VAL A 879 -56.61 9.56 21.55
CA VAL A 879 -56.47 10.94 21.07
C VAL A 879 -57.51 11.23 19.98
N THR A 880 -58.45 12.14 20.25
CA THR A 880 -59.54 12.48 19.31
C THR A 880 -59.42 13.89 18.78
N PHE A 881 -59.40 14.07 17.46
CA PHE A 881 -59.57 15.37 16.79
C PHE A 881 -61.01 15.50 16.30
N ARG A 882 -61.75 16.55 16.73
CA ARG A 882 -63.15 16.71 16.35
C ARG A 882 -63.60 18.16 16.17
N ALA A 883 -64.54 18.42 15.25
CA ALA A 883 -65.15 19.74 15.14
C ALA A 883 -65.92 20.11 16.42
N GLN A 884 -65.59 21.24 17.04
CA GLN A 884 -66.22 21.75 18.27
C GLN A 884 -67.72 22.00 18.08
N SER A 885 -68.14 22.38 16.87
CA SER A 885 -69.54 22.59 16.48
C SER A 885 -70.38 21.30 16.50
N GLY A 886 -69.73 20.14 16.39
CA GLY A 886 -70.38 18.87 16.08
C GLY A 886 -70.91 18.75 14.64
N ASP A 887 -70.56 19.69 13.75
CA ASP A 887 -70.94 19.71 12.33
C ASP A 887 -69.69 19.60 11.45
N SER A 888 -69.59 18.52 10.67
CA SER A 888 -68.41 18.27 9.84
C SER A 888 -68.23 19.27 8.69
N SER A 889 -69.25 20.07 8.37
CA SER A 889 -69.15 21.09 7.31
C SER A 889 -68.50 22.39 7.76
N THR A 890 -68.26 22.59 9.06
CA THR A 890 -67.65 23.83 9.59
C THR A 890 -66.14 23.77 9.75
N VAL A 891 -65.55 22.57 9.69
CA VAL A 891 -64.10 22.35 9.76
C VAL A 891 -63.62 21.54 8.56
N THR A 892 -62.77 22.15 7.74
CA THR A 892 -62.12 21.48 6.60
C THR A 892 -60.61 21.42 6.81
N LEU A 893 -60.03 20.22 6.89
CA LEU A 893 -58.61 19.99 6.70
C LEU A 893 -58.36 19.70 5.21
N THR A 894 -57.44 20.42 4.58
CA THR A 894 -57.17 20.33 3.15
C THR A 894 -55.69 20.46 2.82
N PHE A 895 -55.25 19.87 1.70
CA PHE A 895 -53.91 20.05 1.17
C PHE A 895 -53.87 19.75 -0.33
N ASN A 896 -52.95 20.40 -1.06
CA ASN A 896 -52.76 20.20 -2.49
C ASN A 896 -51.63 19.19 -2.76
N ASN A 897 -51.96 17.90 -2.74
CA ASN A 897 -51.01 16.82 -2.98
C ASN A 897 -50.55 16.79 -4.45
N VAL A 898 -49.29 17.18 -4.70
CA VAL A 898 -48.70 17.21 -6.07
C VAL A 898 -47.50 16.28 -6.25
N ASN A 899 -47.03 15.60 -5.20
CA ASN A 899 -45.89 14.69 -5.23
C ASN A 899 -46.37 13.25 -4.97
N SER A 900 -45.85 12.27 -5.72
CA SER A 900 -46.17 10.84 -5.55
C SER A 900 -45.67 10.26 -4.23
N ALA A 901 -44.57 10.79 -3.67
CA ALA A 901 -43.99 10.36 -2.39
C ALA A 901 -44.81 10.84 -1.18
N THR A 902 -45.39 12.04 -1.25
CA THR A 902 -46.22 12.66 -0.19
C THR A 902 -47.66 12.87 -0.66
N ASN A 903 -48.24 11.84 -1.27
CA ASN A 903 -49.54 11.90 -1.95
C ASN A 903 -50.77 11.75 -1.03
N TYR A 904 -50.66 12.08 0.26
CA TYR A 904 -51.68 11.88 1.30
C TYR A 904 -52.04 13.18 2.04
N LEU A 905 -53.26 13.35 2.54
CA LEU A 905 -53.60 14.49 3.42
C LEU A 905 -53.15 14.22 4.86
N VAL A 906 -53.53 13.07 5.41
CA VAL A 906 -53.10 12.57 6.73
C VAL A 906 -52.46 11.19 6.55
N GLN A 907 -51.27 10.99 7.11
CA GLN A 907 -50.65 9.67 7.25
C GLN A 907 -50.57 9.29 8.73
N PHE A 908 -51.09 8.11 9.07
CA PHE A 908 -50.84 7.47 10.35
C PHE A 908 -49.63 6.55 10.18
N SER A 909 -48.53 6.82 10.89
CA SER A 909 -47.24 6.17 10.76
C SER A 909 -46.90 5.43 12.05
N SER A 910 -47.40 4.19 12.18
CA SER A 910 -47.43 3.44 13.46
C SER A 910 -48.19 4.16 14.59
N ALA A 911 -49.12 5.06 14.23
CA ALA A 911 -49.98 5.75 15.17
C ALA A 911 -51.17 4.89 15.60
N ASP A 912 -51.34 4.71 16.90
CA ASP A 912 -52.41 3.89 17.50
C ASP A 912 -53.42 4.72 18.29
N PHE A 913 -54.67 4.23 18.35
CA PHE A 913 -55.75 4.80 19.18
C PHE A 913 -56.11 6.28 18.90
N VAL A 914 -55.83 6.76 17.69
CA VAL A 914 -56.19 8.10 17.21
C VAL A 914 -57.57 8.09 16.53
N ARG A 915 -58.40 9.11 16.81
CA ARG A 915 -59.70 9.32 16.16
C ARG A 915 -59.75 10.64 15.40
N LEU A 916 -60.33 10.64 14.21
CA LEU A 916 -60.82 11.83 13.52
C LEU A 916 -62.35 11.78 13.52
N GLU A 917 -63.03 12.75 14.15
CA GLU A 917 -64.50 12.77 14.24
C GLU A 917 -65.09 14.05 13.66
N ARG A 918 -66.07 13.92 12.75
CA ARG A 918 -66.86 15.05 12.24
C ARG A 918 -65.98 16.16 11.64
N LEU A 919 -65.06 15.80 10.75
CA LEU A 919 -64.23 16.73 9.98
C LEU A 919 -64.52 16.56 8.48
N THR A 920 -64.42 17.63 7.70
CA THR A 920 -64.27 17.51 6.23
C THR A 920 -62.79 17.35 5.92
N LEU A 921 -62.44 16.29 5.18
CA LEU A 921 -61.06 16.01 4.77
C LEU A 921 -60.96 16.09 3.24
N GLU A 922 -60.17 17.02 2.71
CA GLU A 922 -60.16 17.37 1.27
C GLU A 922 -58.73 17.42 0.67
N ALA A 923 -58.32 16.36 -0.02
CA ALA A 923 -57.14 16.40 -0.88
C ALA A 923 -57.48 17.08 -2.22
N THR A 924 -56.91 18.25 -2.49
CA THR A 924 -57.23 19.09 -3.68
C THR A 924 -56.30 18.81 -4.89
N GLY A 925 -55.36 17.88 -4.74
CA GLY A 925 -54.41 17.49 -5.78
C GLY A 925 -55.05 16.73 -6.96
N VAL A 926 -54.72 17.14 -8.19
CA VAL A 926 -55.33 16.60 -9.42
C VAL A 926 -54.65 15.35 -10.01
N GLN A 927 -53.47 14.98 -9.51
CA GLN A 927 -52.70 13.79 -9.94
C GLN A 927 -52.42 12.82 -8.79
N HIS A 928 -52.41 13.32 -7.57
CA HIS A 928 -52.04 12.66 -6.33
C HIS A 928 -53.01 13.19 -5.26
N GLY A 929 -53.55 12.33 -4.39
CA GLY A 929 -54.68 12.74 -3.54
C GLY A 929 -55.32 11.60 -2.75
N ARG A 930 -54.50 10.78 -2.07
CA ARG A 930 -55.02 9.98 -0.96
C ARG A 930 -55.46 10.95 0.14
N ILE A 931 -56.61 10.69 0.77
CA ILE A 931 -57.01 11.47 1.93
C ILE A 931 -56.29 10.90 3.16
N ILE A 932 -56.44 9.60 3.40
CA ILE A 932 -55.75 8.88 4.47
C ILE A 932 -54.71 7.93 3.87
N ASP A 933 -53.54 7.85 4.50
CA ASP A 933 -52.54 6.81 4.27
C ASP A 933 -52.21 6.13 5.60
N PHE A 934 -52.02 4.81 5.58
CA PHE A 934 -51.56 4.05 6.73
C PHE A 934 -50.18 3.50 6.42
N LEU A 935 -49.22 3.85 7.26
CA LEU A 935 -47.84 3.42 7.21
C LEU A 935 -47.49 2.73 8.54
N GLY A 936 -46.57 1.78 8.48
CA GLY A 936 -46.18 1.01 9.66
C GLY A 936 -47.31 0.13 10.19
N LYS A 937 -47.31 -0.08 11.52
CA LYS A 937 -48.33 -0.84 12.24
C LYS A 937 -49.28 0.14 12.94
N ALA A 938 -50.12 0.83 12.17
CA ALA A 938 -51.16 1.72 12.72
C ALA A 938 -52.45 0.91 12.99
N GLU A 939 -52.85 0.82 14.26
CA GLU A 939 -54.00 0.05 14.75
C GLU A 939 -55.00 0.92 15.54
N ASN A 940 -56.25 0.46 15.62
CA ASN A 940 -57.31 1.11 16.41
C ASN A 940 -57.58 2.58 16.04
N VAL A 941 -57.26 2.99 14.81
CA VAL A 941 -57.59 4.32 14.25
C VAL A 941 -59.05 4.37 13.78
N GLU A 942 -59.79 5.41 14.18
CA GLU A 942 -61.20 5.63 13.80
C GLU A 942 -61.36 6.95 13.01
N ILE A 943 -62.17 6.97 11.94
CA ILE A 943 -62.34 8.08 10.98
C ILE A 943 -63.81 8.17 10.51
#